data_AF-A0A940KXF7-F1
#
_entry.id   AF-A0A940KXF7-F1
#
_cell.length_a   1.000
_cell.length_b   1.000
_cell.length_c   1.000
_cell.angle_alpha   90.00
_cell.angle_beta   90.00
_cell.angle_gamma   90.00
#
_symmetry.space_group_name_H-M   'P 1'
#
loop_
_entity.id
_entity.type
_entity.pdbx_description
1 polymer ?
#
loop_
_entity_poly.entity_id
_entity_poly.type
_entity_poly.pdbx_seq_one_letter_code
_entity_poly.pdbx_strand_id
1 'polypeptide(L)'
;MAQKPETVVRLRRRPGFLRNFELSATQFVKPDFATGRPGLREALFDGVPVLIKHWLRRPAVDDSDLQEIWRHELRQLQRLAGYPGAGGRIANLLSTSQDKDGFYLVLDLGQRRPLQVVLENLPAGNWLKTPRNPASRLRIWQNVRRLVEAMETLHSQGLLHRNLDNWAVLTSGEGAPDFQLTGFEWSMRLTGQEHSTRNLAQKKDSSGTFDSFRSDWAKLGFLAANLLDASVDRLNDISVPAFQVRDYLDASEVRLLRQMIGKEPLDPMDGSAICQAIDEIARRLEAGIARKEAQYGLVVRLGDGSRLSEAIRKASGQEIEIADTASQLSFIEGDLGTEPLLIPVGHPDQSEPMGFQLRGHALTYKVSPFRPIGQQSNWDAAYCEGVATNEVTSKQAGHAPLVLPRSTLQVITSKDASNPHSRRRFTSWEGLRQAFAKSEDGSSAERQLLRALALSQLVELAFAVSDIVPVRVLSTSSQLADDDSGVLFTLEVRPDPDRESLSKALNEPAVIDRFKRMLDAELGGHSDSGASESQGIWTLTDTPTFGERTFVDMELRFEGMQEDDGRSTFRFSAKEATTSATDLYLVPSASAGSITQFKRRIRALNSLGEHQELLKMLVDQRLRLLDSQDPADFSDEHFASLDEAKQEALCEMTAILPIYLVQGPPGVGKTHLVKELVRRRFIEEPTTRLLLTAQSHSAVDHLMHEVVDAVTAKDEAERPLIVRCKNRKNTEQPEDFDLAGCSSDLIARVVSSPLAARASPYLAQRLKALSQCVQRDGGAKPASTKEQRARTAFEGVVLRAANMVFSTTNAPDLERLIEERGQFDWTIVEEAGKATGGELVSPLLLSHRRLMIGDHKQLPPYRSDEMRAVLKSPSSVKEVMAVAPNLISRSLRGDAMEDLLEYWQESGEEASAAVGAAAVDALLMFETMIEAEFGRQKLSKGGRRIARSLTVQHRMHPQIAELISKTFYDGSLRTDPKRKARFDAEPSPVASRQGGELPSAAITLVNVPDLQGEVGQLEGDSLPPWTNNREVRAVEWVLSQLQAKNGSNPTLAVLSPYARQVERLRRAISLADHRLSNLADFSTANGAPTFCGTVDSFQGSEADVVVVSLVRNNHYTKPTQALGFLTDPRRMNVLLSRAKHRMVLVGSFDFLRSVTEQMTGRSAERFGFLRDLIGALDDGVSRSEVGVVQYRDVEVVA
;
A
#
# COMPACT_ATOMS: atom_id res chain seq x y z
N MET A 1 28.51 14.61 58.60
CA MET A 1 27.29 13.81 58.44
C MET A 1 27.32 13.19 57.05
N ALA A 2 27.59 11.89 56.96
CA ALA A 2 27.70 11.16 55.70
C ALA A 2 26.31 10.84 55.14
N GLN A 3 26.06 11.23 53.89
CA GLN A 3 24.89 10.80 53.11
C GLN A 3 25.06 9.33 52.73
N LYS A 4 24.01 8.54 52.99
CA LYS A 4 23.91 7.12 52.60
C LYS A 4 23.88 6.97 51.07
N PRO A 5 24.49 5.92 50.50
CA PRO A 5 24.44 5.66 49.08
C PRO A 5 23.06 5.11 48.66
N GLU A 6 22.70 5.42 47.42
CA GLU A 6 21.49 5.02 46.72
C GLU A 6 21.28 3.50 46.76
N THR A 7 20.03 3.12 47.00
CA THR A 7 19.59 1.74 47.10
C THR A 7 19.68 1.07 45.73
N VAL A 8 20.65 0.18 45.56
CA VAL A 8 20.75 -0.74 44.42
C VAL A 8 19.44 -1.51 44.29
N VAL A 9 18.69 -1.26 43.21
CA VAL A 9 17.43 -1.95 42.88
C VAL A 9 17.74 -3.42 42.60
N ARG A 10 17.32 -4.31 43.50
CA ARG A 10 17.44 -5.77 43.30
C ARG A 10 16.42 -6.22 42.24
N LEU A 11 16.91 -6.41 41.02
CA LEU A 11 16.19 -7.01 39.89
C LEU A 11 15.88 -8.48 40.17
N ARG A 12 14.61 -8.89 40.04
CA ARG A 12 14.21 -10.31 40.05
C ARG A 12 13.84 -10.75 38.64
N ARG A 13 14.64 -11.64 38.04
CA ARG A 13 14.23 -12.39 36.83
C ARG A 13 13.13 -13.39 37.23
N ARG A 14 11.91 -13.22 36.72
CA ARG A 14 10.84 -14.22 36.85
C ARG A 14 10.97 -15.27 35.72
N PRO A 15 10.55 -16.53 35.95
CA PRO A 15 10.41 -17.52 34.87
C PRO A 15 9.30 -17.11 33.87
N GLY A 16 9.22 -17.77 32.72
CA GLY A 16 8.17 -17.55 31.70
C GLY A 16 8.49 -16.42 30.71
N PHE A 17 7.46 -15.85 30.07
CA PHE A 17 7.58 -14.80 29.05
C PHE A 17 8.30 -13.54 29.58
N LEU A 18 8.03 -13.17 30.83
CA LEU A 18 8.57 -11.97 31.46
C LEU A 18 10.09 -12.01 31.72
N ARG A 19 10.77 -13.13 31.46
CA ARG A 19 12.23 -13.27 31.63
C ARG A 19 13.04 -12.34 30.71
N ASN A 20 12.43 -11.94 29.59
CA ASN A 20 13.06 -11.07 28.58
C ASN A 20 12.98 -9.57 28.95
N PHE A 21 12.36 -9.23 30.09
CA PHE A 21 12.10 -7.85 30.50
C PHE A 21 12.71 -7.53 31.86
N GLU A 22 13.25 -6.32 32.00
CA GLU A 22 13.71 -5.79 33.29
C GLU A 22 12.54 -5.11 33.99
N LEU A 23 11.90 -5.83 34.90
CA LEU A 23 10.68 -5.37 35.57
C LEU A 23 10.99 -4.32 36.66
N SER A 24 10.22 -3.22 36.67
CA SER A 24 10.24 -2.28 37.79
C SER A 24 9.83 -2.96 39.11
N ALA A 25 10.42 -2.51 40.21
CA ALA A 25 10.09 -2.97 41.56
C ALA A 25 8.66 -2.59 41.98
N THR A 26 8.12 -1.49 41.44
CA THR A 26 6.79 -0.99 41.73
C THR A 26 5.79 -1.42 40.65
N GLN A 27 4.69 -2.01 41.08
CA GLN A 27 3.55 -2.32 40.22
C GLN A 27 2.51 -1.22 40.37
N PHE A 28 2.14 -0.56 39.27
CA PHE A 28 1.19 0.55 39.28
C PHE A 28 -0.22 0.10 39.67
N VAL A 29 -0.71 -0.98 39.04
CA VAL A 29 -2.03 -1.55 39.32
C VAL A 29 -1.90 -3.05 39.52
N LYS A 30 -2.49 -3.58 40.60
CA LYS A 30 -2.57 -5.02 40.83
C LYS A 30 -3.68 -5.64 39.97
N PRO A 31 -3.47 -6.83 39.37
CA PRO A 31 -4.51 -7.52 38.61
C PRO A 31 -5.65 -7.92 39.55
N ASP A 32 -6.89 -7.82 39.05
CA ASP A 32 -8.10 -8.21 39.78
C ASP A 32 -8.92 -9.21 38.96
N PHE A 33 -9.04 -10.43 39.50
CA PHE A 33 -9.80 -11.51 38.89
C PHE A 33 -11.31 -11.30 38.90
N ALA A 34 -11.86 -10.62 39.92
CA ALA A 34 -13.31 -10.49 40.07
C ALA A 34 -13.88 -9.48 39.07
N THR A 35 -13.12 -8.44 38.77
CA THR A 35 -13.50 -7.38 37.83
C THR A 35 -12.93 -7.59 36.42
N GLY A 36 -11.96 -8.51 36.25
CA GLY A 36 -11.25 -8.74 35.00
C GLY A 36 -10.19 -7.66 34.69
N ARG A 37 -9.88 -6.78 35.65
CA ARG A 37 -8.96 -5.65 35.45
C ARG A 37 -7.50 -6.13 35.33
N PRO A 38 -6.76 -5.72 34.28
CA PRO A 38 -5.35 -6.07 34.15
C PRO A 38 -4.49 -5.46 35.26
N GLY A 39 -3.41 -6.15 35.58
CA GLY A 39 -2.29 -5.55 36.30
C GLY A 39 -1.43 -4.71 35.36
N LEU A 40 -1.02 -3.53 35.80
CA LEU A 40 -0.15 -2.62 35.05
C LEU A 40 1.22 -2.52 35.71
N ARG A 41 2.27 -2.71 34.92
CA ARG A 41 3.66 -2.58 35.40
C ARG A 41 4.57 -2.02 34.32
N GLU A 42 5.46 -1.12 34.71
CA GLU A 42 6.55 -0.64 33.87
C GLU A 42 7.72 -1.63 33.84
N ALA A 43 8.34 -1.77 32.67
CA ALA A 43 9.55 -2.57 32.49
C ALA A 43 10.47 -1.93 31.44
N LEU A 44 11.70 -2.43 31.33
CA LEU A 44 12.59 -2.15 30.20
C LEU A 44 12.71 -3.39 29.31
N PHE A 45 12.69 -3.18 27.99
CA PHE A 45 13.03 -4.17 26.97
C PHE A 45 14.21 -3.63 26.16
N ASP A 46 15.38 -4.26 26.28
CA ASP A 46 16.63 -3.79 25.67
C ASP A 46 16.93 -2.29 25.95
N GLY A 47 16.65 -1.84 27.17
CA GLY A 47 16.83 -0.44 27.61
C GLY A 47 15.69 0.52 27.24
N VAL A 48 14.69 0.07 26.47
CA VAL A 48 13.52 0.87 26.09
C VAL A 48 12.38 0.70 27.11
N PRO A 49 11.77 1.77 27.62
CA PRO A 49 10.65 1.67 28.55
C PRO A 49 9.37 1.14 27.87
N VAL A 50 8.75 0.17 28.53
CA VAL A 50 7.52 -0.50 28.08
C VAL A 50 6.51 -0.61 29.21
N LEU A 51 5.22 -0.68 28.85
CA LEU A 51 4.13 -0.96 29.78
C LEU A 51 3.63 -2.38 29.57
N ILE A 52 3.69 -3.20 30.60
CA ILE A 52 3.18 -4.56 30.60
C ILE A 52 1.79 -4.58 31.25
N LYS A 53 0.78 -4.91 30.44
CA LYS A 53 -0.54 -5.32 30.92
C LYS A 53 -0.54 -6.84 31.10
N HIS A 54 -1.00 -7.33 32.24
CA HIS A 54 -1.10 -8.77 32.47
C HIS A 54 -2.39 -9.19 33.18
N TRP A 55 -2.92 -10.34 32.75
CA TRP A 55 -4.04 -11.04 33.35
C TRP A 55 -3.55 -12.38 33.88
N LEU A 56 -3.93 -12.74 35.10
CA LEU A 56 -3.44 -13.95 35.74
C LEU A 56 -4.25 -15.17 35.28
N ARG A 57 -3.61 -16.33 35.14
CA ARG A 57 -4.27 -17.64 34.94
C ARG A 57 -4.44 -18.38 36.27
N ARG A 58 -5.46 -19.23 36.38
CA ARG A 58 -5.64 -20.12 37.53
C ARG A 58 -5.06 -21.49 37.22
N PRO A 59 -4.12 -22.01 38.02
CA PRO A 59 -3.70 -23.39 37.89
C PRO A 59 -4.91 -24.33 38.07
N ALA A 60 -5.05 -25.33 37.19
CA ALA A 60 -6.09 -26.36 37.19
C ALA A 60 -7.53 -25.96 36.77
N VAL A 61 -7.72 -24.77 36.19
CA VAL A 61 -8.98 -24.41 35.50
C VAL A 61 -8.75 -24.49 34.00
N ASP A 62 -9.65 -25.13 33.27
CA ASP A 62 -9.66 -25.07 31.81
C ASP A 62 -10.03 -23.66 31.36
N ASP A 63 -9.12 -23.01 30.64
CA ASP A 63 -9.24 -21.62 30.20
C ASP A 63 -9.25 -21.49 28.66
N SER A 64 -9.64 -22.55 27.94
CA SER A 64 -9.79 -22.57 26.48
C SER A 64 -10.60 -21.38 25.96
N ASP A 65 -11.78 -21.13 26.54
CA ASP A 65 -12.69 -20.06 26.10
C ASP A 65 -12.06 -18.68 26.33
N LEU A 66 -11.38 -18.50 27.46
CA LEU A 66 -10.65 -17.26 27.78
C LEU A 66 -9.49 -17.04 26.79
N GLN A 67 -8.81 -18.11 26.38
CA GLN A 67 -7.73 -18.06 25.40
C GLN A 67 -8.25 -17.73 23.99
N GLU A 68 -9.42 -18.25 23.59
CA GLU A 68 -10.06 -17.89 22.32
C GLU A 68 -10.51 -16.43 22.30
N ILE A 69 -11.17 -15.97 23.37
CA ILE A 69 -11.50 -14.55 23.56
C ILE A 69 -10.22 -13.72 23.52
N TRP A 70 -9.14 -14.18 24.16
CA TRP A 70 -7.87 -13.47 24.19
C TRP A 70 -7.30 -13.28 22.76
N ARG A 71 -7.31 -14.35 21.97
CA ARG A 71 -6.88 -14.30 20.57
C ARG A 71 -7.77 -13.42 19.70
N HIS A 72 -9.09 -13.49 19.89
CA HIS A 72 -10.03 -12.64 19.16
C HIS A 72 -9.73 -11.16 19.38
N GLU A 73 -9.56 -10.75 20.65
CA GLU A 73 -9.25 -9.37 21.01
C GLU A 73 -7.84 -8.96 20.52
N LEU A 74 -6.86 -9.87 20.59
CA LEU A 74 -5.52 -9.62 20.03
C LEU A 74 -5.58 -9.32 18.52
N ARG A 75 -6.39 -10.07 17.76
CA ARG A 75 -6.61 -9.82 16.32
C ARG A 75 -7.23 -8.44 16.10
N GLN A 76 -8.16 -8.00 16.94
CA GLN A 76 -8.71 -6.64 16.87
C GLN A 76 -7.65 -5.57 17.11
N LEU A 77 -6.75 -5.76 18.10
CA LEU A 77 -5.63 -4.84 18.32
C LEU A 77 -4.66 -4.79 17.13
N GLN A 78 -4.36 -5.94 16.53
CA GLN A 78 -3.52 -6.01 15.35
C GLN A 78 -4.16 -5.28 14.15
N ARG A 79 -5.47 -5.45 13.92
CA ARG A 79 -6.21 -4.70 12.90
C ARG A 79 -6.15 -3.19 13.14
N LEU A 80 -6.33 -2.76 14.39
CA LEU A 80 -6.25 -1.35 14.76
C LEU A 80 -4.86 -0.75 14.52
N ALA A 81 -3.78 -1.53 14.67
CA ALA A 81 -2.43 -1.07 14.35
C ALA A 81 -2.27 -0.73 12.86
N GLY A 82 -3.01 -1.43 11.99
CA GLY A 82 -3.12 -1.14 10.55
C GLY A 82 -4.19 -0.09 10.19
N TYR A 83 -4.74 0.66 11.16
CA TYR A 83 -5.73 1.69 10.86
C TYR A 83 -5.05 3.07 10.64
N PRO A 84 -5.35 3.80 9.56
CA PRO A 84 -4.78 5.13 9.30
C PRO A 84 -4.99 6.10 10.48
N GLY A 85 -3.92 6.75 10.92
CA GLY A 85 -3.94 7.65 12.08
C GLY A 85 -3.91 6.99 13.47
N ALA A 86 -4.02 5.66 13.59
CA ALA A 86 -4.01 4.98 14.90
C ALA A 86 -2.67 5.10 15.63
N GLY A 87 -1.53 5.01 14.95
CA GLY A 87 -0.20 4.98 15.58
C GLY A 87 0.16 6.22 16.41
N GLY A 88 -0.48 7.36 16.16
CA GLY A 88 -0.33 8.58 16.96
C GLY A 88 -1.32 8.72 18.12
N ARG A 89 -2.36 7.88 18.16
CA ARG A 89 -3.54 8.03 19.03
C ARG A 89 -3.76 6.82 19.94
N ILE A 90 -3.30 5.65 19.54
CA ILE A 90 -3.35 4.38 20.27
C ILE A 90 -1.90 3.87 20.42
N ALA A 91 -1.57 3.33 21.59
CA ALA A 91 -0.27 2.82 21.93
C ALA A 91 0.06 1.59 21.09
N ASN A 92 1.30 1.54 20.60
CA ASN A 92 1.73 0.43 19.76
C ASN A 92 1.97 -0.82 20.61
N LEU A 93 1.53 -1.96 20.08
CA LEU A 93 1.79 -3.26 20.65
C LEU A 93 3.19 -3.73 20.21
N LEU A 94 4.11 -3.92 21.16
CA LEU A 94 5.48 -4.38 20.89
C LEU A 94 5.60 -5.90 20.92
N SER A 95 4.90 -6.54 21.86
CA SER A 95 4.97 -7.98 22.03
C SER A 95 3.76 -8.47 22.80
N THR A 96 3.35 -9.70 22.52
CA THR A 96 2.30 -10.40 23.23
C THR A 96 2.70 -11.84 23.46
N SER A 97 2.20 -12.40 24.55
CA SER A 97 2.40 -13.81 24.83
C SER A 97 1.42 -14.28 25.89
N GLN A 98 1.36 -15.59 26.04
CA GLN A 98 0.70 -16.29 27.11
C GLN A 98 1.63 -17.37 27.64
N ASP A 99 1.59 -17.61 28.95
CA ASP A 99 2.26 -18.74 29.58
C ASP A 99 1.36 -19.32 30.68
N LYS A 100 1.90 -20.25 31.48
CA LYS A 100 1.16 -20.89 32.57
C LYS A 100 0.68 -19.94 33.67
N ASP A 101 1.30 -18.75 33.81
CA ASP A 101 1.04 -17.80 34.88
C ASP A 101 0.05 -16.71 34.44
N GLY A 102 -0.08 -16.44 33.14
CA GLY A 102 -0.97 -15.40 32.65
C GLY A 102 -0.94 -15.12 31.15
N PHE A 103 -1.70 -14.09 30.78
CA PHE A 103 -1.72 -13.45 29.47
C PHE A 103 -1.05 -12.08 29.56
N TYR A 104 -0.29 -11.70 28.53
CA TYR A 104 0.55 -10.50 28.53
C TYR A 104 0.40 -9.68 27.26
N LEU A 105 0.26 -8.35 27.43
CA LEU A 105 0.41 -7.36 26.36
C LEU A 105 1.52 -6.37 26.76
N VAL A 106 2.44 -6.12 25.84
CA VAL A 106 3.56 -5.20 26.03
C VAL A 106 3.39 -4.01 25.09
N LEU A 107 3.23 -2.82 25.66
CA LEU A 107 2.99 -1.58 24.93
C LEU A 107 4.23 -0.70 24.90
N ASP A 108 4.47 -0.09 23.74
CA ASP A 108 5.47 0.94 23.56
C ASP A 108 5.02 2.22 24.28
N LEU A 109 5.85 2.71 25.19
CA LEU A 109 5.60 3.95 25.90
C LEU A 109 6.27 5.15 25.24
N GLY A 110 7.36 4.95 24.48
CA GLY A 110 8.31 6.01 24.17
C GLY A 110 8.64 6.84 25.42
N GLN A 111 8.39 8.15 25.35
CA GLN A 111 8.58 9.09 26.47
C GLN A 111 7.35 9.23 27.39
N ARG A 112 6.25 8.55 27.10
CA ARG A 112 4.98 8.70 27.83
C ARG A 112 4.90 7.79 29.05
N ARG A 113 4.02 8.13 29.98
CA ARG A 113 3.60 7.29 31.12
C ARG A 113 2.09 7.39 31.31
N PRO A 114 1.45 6.45 32.03
CA PRO A 114 0.03 6.58 32.36
C PRO A 114 -0.26 7.93 33.01
N LEU A 115 -1.33 8.60 32.58
CA LEU A 115 -1.73 9.93 33.00
C LEU A 115 -1.86 10.03 34.52
N GLN A 116 -2.32 8.97 35.19
CA GLN A 116 -2.37 8.90 36.64
C GLN A 116 -0.98 9.07 37.29
N VAL A 117 0.04 8.38 36.76
CA VAL A 117 1.44 8.47 37.26
C VAL A 117 2.00 9.88 37.03
N VAL A 118 1.66 10.49 35.89
CA VAL A 118 2.08 11.85 35.57
C VAL A 118 1.42 12.85 36.52
N LEU A 119 0.10 12.78 36.72
CA LEU A 119 -0.64 13.66 37.63
C LEU A 119 -0.12 13.60 39.07
N GLU A 120 0.30 12.43 39.56
CA GLU A 120 0.85 12.27 40.91
C GLU A 120 2.22 12.97 41.07
N ASN A 121 3.06 12.95 40.03
CA ASN A 121 4.44 13.43 40.10
C ASN A 121 4.66 14.84 39.51
N LEU A 122 3.65 15.43 38.86
CA LEU A 122 3.78 16.74 38.22
C LEU A 122 3.89 17.91 39.22
N PRO A 123 4.74 18.93 38.95
CA PRO A 123 4.77 20.15 39.74
C PRO A 123 3.44 20.91 39.65
N ALA A 124 3.10 21.65 40.72
CA ALA A 124 1.82 22.36 40.84
C ALA A 124 1.56 23.41 39.74
N GLY A 125 2.59 23.88 39.04
CA GLY A 125 2.49 24.83 37.94
C GLY A 125 2.31 24.22 36.55
N ASN A 126 2.28 22.88 36.41
CA ASN A 126 2.08 22.25 35.11
C ASN A 126 0.66 22.49 34.57
N TRP A 127 0.54 22.60 33.25
CA TRP A 127 -0.72 22.91 32.56
C TRP A 127 -1.85 21.91 32.85
N LEU A 128 -1.54 20.64 33.16
CA LEU A 128 -2.51 19.63 33.59
C LEU A 128 -3.13 19.90 34.96
N LYS A 129 -2.45 20.68 35.82
CA LYS A 129 -2.92 21.06 37.17
C LYS A 129 -3.45 22.49 37.25
N THR A 130 -3.38 23.26 36.15
CA THR A 130 -3.77 24.67 36.12
C THR A 130 -4.86 24.97 35.07
N PRO A 131 -6.02 24.30 35.08
CA PRO A 131 -7.09 24.50 34.09
C PRO A 131 -7.72 25.91 34.14
N ARG A 132 -7.41 26.74 35.15
CA ARG A 132 -7.84 28.15 35.16
C ARG A 132 -7.18 28.99 34.04
N ASN A 133 -5.97 28.63 33.59
CA ASN A 133 -5.28 29.34 32.50
C ASN A 133 -5.89 28.94 31.13
N PRO A 134 -6.36 29.89 30.30
CA PRO A 134 -6.90 29.60 28.97
C PRO A 134 -5.96 28.79 28.06
N ALA A 135 -4.63 29.05 28.12
CA ALA A 135 -3.65 28.28 27.35
C ALA A 135 -3.54 26.82 27.83
N SER A 136 -3.70 26.59 29.14
CA SER A 136 -3.74 25.24 29.71
C SER A 136 -5.03 24.51 29.30
N ARG A 137 -6.19 25.18 29.32
CA ARG A 137 -7.45 24.58 28.83
C ARG A 137 -7.39 24.25 27.35
N LEU A 138 -6.83 25.15 26.53
CA LEU A 138 -6.66 24.90 25.10
C LEU A 138 -5.88 23.60 24.89
N ARG A 139 -4.78 23.40 25.62
CA ARG A 139 -3.99 22.15 25.56
C ARG A 139 -4.74 20.93 26.08
N ILE A 140 -5.53 21.06 27.15
CA ILE A 140 -6.38 19.97 27.65
C ILE A 140 -7.38 19.57 26.56
N TRP A 141 -8.08 20.52 25.95
CA TRP A 141 -9.03 20.27 24.88
C TRP A 141 -8.38 19.68 23.62
N GLN A 142 -7.21 20.19 23.21
CA GLN A 142 -6.43 19.60 22.12
C GLN A 142 -6.05 18.15 22.41
N ASN A 143 -5.72 17.81 23.66
CA ASN A 143 -5.45 16.44 24.09
C ASN A 143 -6.70 15.56 24.17
N VAL A 144 -7.82 16.09 24.67
CA VAL A 144 -9.13 15.39 24.66
C VAL A 144 -9.56 15.10 23.24
N ARG A 145 -9.34 16.02 22.28
CA ARG A 145 -9.58 15.80 20.86
C ARG A 145 -8.80 14.58 20.33
N ARG A 146 -7.54 14.41 20.73
CA ARG A 146 -6.74 13.21 20.38
C ARG A 146 -7.42 11.93 20.88
N LEU A 147 -7.96 11.95 22.10
CA LEU A 147 -8.70 10.80 22.66
C LEU A 147 -10.03 10.56 21.94
N VAL A 148 -10.73 11.61 21.51
CA VAL A 148 -11.96 11.47 20.70
C VAL A 148 -11.66 10.78 19.38
N GLU A 149 -10.60 11.16 18.68
CA GLU A 149 -10.18 10.49 17.45
C GLU A 149 -9.76 9.03 17.67
N ALA A 150 -9.09 8.75 18.79
CA ALA A 150 -8.73 7.39 19.18
C ALA A 150 -9.99 6.55 19.45
N MET A 151 -10.97 7.11 20.16
CA MET A 151 -12.25 6.48 20.45
C MET A 151 -13.07 6.24 19.18
N GLU A 152 -13.14 7.23 18.29
CA GLU A 152 -13.83 7.11 17.00
C GLU A 152 -13.18 6.02 16.13
N THR A 153 -11.86 5.89 16.17
CA THR A 153 -11.14 4.80 15.50
C THR A 153 -11.62 3.43 16.00
N LEU A 154 -11.74 3.25 17.33
CA LEU A 154 -12.30 2.03 17.92
C LEU A 154 -13.76 1.82 17.51
N HIS A 155 -14.61 2.85 17.64
CA HIS A 155 -16.05 2.78 17.39
C HIS A 155 -16.35 2.50 15.91
N SER A 156 -15.57 3.05 14.98
CA SER A 156 -15.69 2.78 13.54
C SER A 156 -15.46 1.32 13.18
N GLN A 157 -14.68 0.60 14.01
CA GLN A 157 -14.44 -0.84 13.89
C GLN A 157 -15.42 -1.67 14.73
N GLY A 158 -16.42 -1.05 15.36
CA GLY A 158 -17.38 -1.73 16.24
C GLY A 158 -16.82 -2.08 17.62
N LEU A 159 -15.65 -1.55 18.00
CA LEU A 159 -14.98 -1.86 19.26
C LEU A 159 -15.34 -0.82 20.33
N LEU A 160 -15.50 -1.28 21.57
CA LEU A 160 -15.71 -0.43 22.73
C LEU A 160 -14.41 -0.36 23.53
N HIS A 161 -14.08 0.80 24.07
CA HIS A 161 -12.94 0.92 25.00
C HIS A 161 -13.28 0.33 26.37
N ARG A 162 -14.53 0.45 26.83
CA ARG A 162 -15.11 -0.16 28.05
C ARG A 162 -14.55 0.32 29.39
N ASN A 163 -13.27 0.68 29.52
CA ASN A 163 -12.72 1.15 30.80
C ASN A 163 -11.78 2.35 30.62
N LEU A 164 -12.32 3.44 30.07
CA LEU A 164 -11.55 4.67 29.86
C LEU A 164 -11.36 5.42 31.19
N ASP A 165 -10.12 5.46 31.68
CA ASP A 165 -9.71 6.15 32.91
C ASP A 165 -8.29 6.77 32.77
N ASN A 166 -7.78 7.38 33.86
CA ASN A 166 -6.43 7.97 33.88
C ASN A 166 -5.30 6.94 33.68
N TRP A 167 -5.55 5.63 33.82
CA TRP A 167 -4.56 4.59 33.59
C TRP A 167 -4.52 4.15 32.12
N ALA A 168 -5.64 4.29 31.42
CA ALA A 168 -5.76 3.98 30.00
C ALA A 168 -5.19 5.06 29.08
N VAL A 169 -4.91 6.26 29.59
CA VAL A 169 -4.33 7.40 28.85
C VAL A 169 -2.84 7.52 29.14
N LEU A 170 -2.02 7.66 28.10
CA LEU A 170 -0.58 7.90 28.17
C LEU A 170 -0.26 9.35 27.78
N THR A 171 0.70 9.97 28.47
CA THR A 171 1.25 11.30 28.15
C THR A 171 2.66 11.45 28.72
N SER A 172 3.51 12.27 28.10
CA SER A 172 4.78 12.74 28.67
C SER A 172 4.58 13.89 29.66
N GLY A 173 3.42 14.56 29.63
CA GLY A 173 3.13 15.76 30.43
C GLY A 173 3.84 17.03 29.94
N GLU A 174 4.47 16.96 28.77
CA GLU A 174 5.21 18.07 28.15
C GLU A 174 4.29 19.13 27.53
N GLY A 175 4.87 20.16 26.90
CA GLY A 175 4.14 21.32 26.38
C GLY A 175 3.27 21.03 25.15
N ALA A 176 3.57 19.99 24.36
CA ALA A 176 2.85 19.64 23.14
C ALA A 176 1.72 18.62 23.42
N PRO A 177 0.56 18.70 22.74
CA PRO A 177 -0.51 17.70 22.91
C PRO A 177 -0.08 16.31 22.44
N ASP A 178 -0.07 15.33 23.33
CA ASP A 178 0.51 14.01 23.10
C ASP A 178 -0.31 12.84 23.65
N PHE A 179 -1.53 13.08 24.15
CA PHE A 179 -2.39 12.03 24.71
C PHE A 179 -2.59 10.87 23.73
N GLN A 180 -2.47 9.65 24.27
CA GLN A 180 -2.54 8.39 23.54
C GLN A 180 -3.28 7.34 24.39
N LEU A 181 -4.17 6.55 23.81
CA LEU A 181 -4.84 5.44 24.50
C LEU A 181 -3.98 4.19 24.53
N THR A 182 -4.04 3.40 25.59
CA THR A 182 -3.29 2.12 25.70
C THR A 182 -3.89 0.95 24.90
N GLY A 183 -4.92 1.20 24.08
CA GLY A 183 -5.69 0.18 23.34
C GLY A 183 -7.17 0.26 23.68
N PHE A 184 -7.87 -0.87 23.62
CA PHE A 184 -9.16 -1.06 24.30
C PHE A 184 -8.93 -1.90 25.56
N GLU A 185 -9.79 -1.71 26.58
CA GLU A 185 -9.64 -2.45 27.82
C GLU A 185 -10.45 -3.73 27.77
N TRP A 186 -9.77 -4.82 28.11
CA TRP A 186 -10.37 -6.13 28.20
C TRP A 186 -11.22 -6.20 29.44
N SER A 187 -12.50 -6.47 29.24
CA SER A 187 -13.44 -6.75 30.32
C SER A 187 -14.13 -8.07 30.04
N MET A 188 -13.50 -9.18 30.41
CA MET A 188 -14.30 -10.37 30.69
C MET A 188 -15.07 -10.13 31.99
N ARG A 189 -16.35 -9.80 31.86
CA ARG A 189 -17.35 -10.20 32.87
C ARG A 189 -17.96 -11.52 32.41
N LEU A 190 -17.19 -12.60 32.44
CA LEU A 190 -17.81 -13.92 32.58
C LEU A 190 -18.23 -14.01 34.03
N THR A 191 -19.43 -13.52 34.35
CA THR A 191 -20.08 -13.92 35.60
C THR A 191 -20.14 -15.44 35.55
N GLY A 192 -19.33 -16.11 36.37
CA GLY A 192 -19.50 -17.54 36.59
C GLY A 192 -20.94 -17.74 37.05
N GLN A 193 -21.78 -18.29 36.17
CA GLN A 193 -22.96 -18.96 36.66
C GLN A 193 -22.46 -20.18 37.41
N GLU A 194 -22.23 -20.02 38.71
CA GLU A 194 -22.29 -21.17 39.60
C GLU A 194 -23.63 -21.85 39.35
N HIS A 195 -23.55 -23.15 39.07
CA HIS A 195 -24.68 -24.04 38.89
C HIS A 195 -25.74 -23.84 39.98
N SER A 196 -26.76 -23.03 39.68
CA SER A 196 -28.04 -23.07 40.37
C SER A 196 -29.14 -23.14 39.33
N THR A 197 -29.30 -24.34 38.78
CA THR A 197 -30.55 -24.75 38.15
C THR A 197 -31.68 -24.64 39.18
N ARG A 198 -32.40 -23.52 39.16
CA ARG A 198 -33.87 -23.40 39.34
C ARG A 198 -34.23 -21.94 39.67
N ASN A 199 -35.13 -21.38 38.85
CA ASN A 199 -35.81 -20.08 38.98
C ASN A 199 -35.13 -18.88 38.30
N LEU A 200 -35.09 -18.90 36.96
CA LEU A 200 -34.86 -17.73 36.10
C LEU A 200 -36.18 -17.12 35.60
N ALA A 201 -37.13 -16.92 36.51
CA ALA A 201 -38.24 -16.01 36.30
C ALA A 201 -38.30 -15.11 37.52
N GLN A 202 -38.11 -13.81 37.31
CA GLN A 202 -38.19 -12.74 38.32
C GLN A 202 -36.97 -12.58 39.25
N LYS A 203 -35.83 -12.19 38.69
CA LYS A 203 -35.03 -11.14 39.33
C LYS A 203 -34.89 -9.97 38.35
N LYS A 204 -35.56 -8.86 38.66
CA LYS A 204 -35.21 -7.55 38.10
C LYS A 204 -33.83 -7.20 38.66
N ASP A 205 -32.79 -7.49 37.89
CA ASP A 205 -31.47 -6.89 38.12
C ASP A 205 -31.59 -5.39 37.89
N SER A 206 -31.68 -4.65 38.99
CA SER A 206 -31.48 -3.22 39.01
C SER A 206 -29.98 -2.97 39.14
N SER A 207 -29.41 -2.22 38.19
CA SER A 207 -27.99 -1.78 38.07
C SER A 207 -27.00 -2.61 37.23
N GLY A 208 -27.46 -3.34 36.21
CA GLY A 208 -26.55 -3.74 35.11
C GLY A 208 -26.16 -2.53 34.27
N THR A 209 -24.99 -1.92 34.50
CA THR A 209 -24.41 -0.94 33.57
C THR A 209 -24.08 -1.65 32.26
N PHE A 210 -24.88 -1.44 31.22
CA PHE A 210 -24.58 -1.90 29.86
C PHE A 210 -23.51 -1.00 29.24
N ASP A 211 -22.40 -1.57 28.78
CA ASP A 211 -21.41 -0.85 27.99
C ASP A 211 -21.92 -0.64 26.55
N SER A 212 -21.73 0.56 26.04
CA SER A 212 -22.14 1.02 24.71
C SER A 212 -21.24 2.16 24.23
N PHE A 213 -21.32 2.55 22.95
CA PHE A 213 -20.59 3.72 22.43
C PHE A 213 -20.88 4.98 23.26
N ARG A 214 -22.15 5.16 23.67
CA ARG A 214 -22.56 6.24 24.57
C ARG A 214 -21.86 6.18 25.93
N SER A 215 -21.68 4.98 26.48
CA SER A 215 -20.99 4.83 27.78
C SER A 215 -19.50 5.19 27.69
N ASP A 216 -18.84 4.93 26.56
CA ASP A 216 -17.45 5.34 26.34
C ASP A 216 -17.33 6.86 26.24
N TRP A 217 -18.23 7.52 25.49
CA TRP A 217 -18.29 8.98 25.43
C TRP A 217 -18.54 9.61 26.80
N ALA A 218 -19.41 9.00 27.62
CA ALA A 218 -19.63 9.45 28.99
C ALA A 218 -18.38 9.32 29.86
N LYS A 219 -17.64 8.20 29.76
CA LYS A 219 -16.36 8.00 30.46
C LYS A 219 -15.31 9.03 30.03
N LEU A 220 -15.23 9.35 28.74
CA LEU A 220 -14.35 10.43 28.24
C LEU A 220 -14.80 11.80 28.76
N GLY A 221 -16.10 12.06 28.83
CA GLY A 221 -16.66 13.27 29.42
C GLY A 221 -16.30 13.42 30.90
N PHE A 222 -16.35 12.34 31.68
CA PHE A 222 -15.90 12.35 33.08
C PHE A 222 -14.39 12.57 33.20
N LEU A 223 -13.57 11.96 32.34
CA LEU A 223 -12.13 12.21 32.29
C LEU A 223 -11.82 13.68 32.01
N ALA A 224 -12.46 14.27 30.99
CA ALA A 224 -12.29 15.68 30.63
C ALA A 224 -12.77 16.62 31.75
N ALA A 225 -13.90 16.32 32.39
CA ALA A 225 -14.39 17.07 33.54
C ALA A 225 -13.38 17.07 34.70
N ASN A 226 -12.79 15.91 35.01
CA ASN A 226 -11.75 15.79 36.05
C ASN A 226 -10.50 16.63 35.72
N LEU A 227 -10.03 16.61 34.46
CA LEU A 227 -8.88 17.41 34.02
C LEU A 227 -9.14 18.92 34.05
N LEU A 228 -10.39 19.33 33.83
CA LEU A 228 -10.82 20.72 33.91
C LEU A 228 -11.21 21.17 35.33
N ASP A 229 -11.10 20.27 36.31
CA ASP A 229 -11.57 20.43 37.68
C ASP A 229 -13.09 20.78 37.75
N ALA A 230 -13.89 20.32 36.78
CA ALA A 230 -15.34 20.50 36.77
C ALA A 230 -16.05 19.50 37.69
N SER A 231 -16.97 19.98 38.55
CA SER A 231 -17.73 19.10 39.44
C SER A 231 -18.73 18.25 38.66
N VAL A 232 -18.57 16.92 38.75
CA VAL A 232 -19.46 15.95 38.09
C VAL A 232 -20.90 16.06 38.61
N ASP A 233 -21.10 16.31 39.90
CA ASP A 233 -22.44 16.50 40.47
C ASP A 233 -23.15 17.71 39.87
N ARG A 234 -22.44 18.82 39.66
CA ARG A 234 -22.98 20.03 39.02
C ARG A 234 -23.19 19.87 37.51
N LEU A 235 -22.37 19.05 36.85
CA LEU A 235 -22.60 18.69 35.45
C LEU A 235 -23.85 17.82 35.28
N ASN A 236 -24.11 16.92 36.23
CA ASN A 236 -25.28 16.05 36.23
C ASN A 236 -26.61 16.79 36.43
N ASP A 237 -26.59 17.95 37.09
CA ASP A 237 -27.75 18.81 37.29
C ASP A 237 -27.86 19.88 36.18
N ILE A 238 -28.79 19.68 35.26
CA ILE A 238 -29.03 20.58 34.11
C ILE A 238 -29.54 21.97 34.57
N SER A 239 -30.17 22.04 35.75
CA SER A 239 -30.69 23.31 36.29
C SER A 239 -29.57 24.27 36.70
N VAL A 240 -28.36 23.76 36.96
CA VAL A 240 -27.18 24.58 37.30
C VAL A 240 -26.71 25.33 36.05
N PRO A 241 -26.66 26.68 36.07
CA PRO A 241 -26.10 27.45 34.95
C PRO A 241 -24.61 27.16 34.73
N ALA A 242 -24.13 27.29 33.49
CA ALA A 242 -22.75 26.91 33.13
C ALA A 242 -21.67 27.58 33.99
N PHE A 243 -21.81 28.88 34.30
CA PHE A 243 -20.86 29.62 35.16
C PHE A 243 -20.79 29.12 36.61
N GLN A 244 -21.80 28.37 37.07
CA GLN A 244 -21.83 27.77 38.41
C GLN A 244 -21.19 26.37 38.43
N VAL A 245 -20.98 25.73 37.27
CA VAL A 245 -20.23 24.48 37.20
C VAL A 245 -18.77 24.75 37.57
N ARG A 246 -18.13 25.72 36.90
CA ARG A 246 -16.87 26.37 37.31
C ARG A 246 -16.80 27.79 36.74
N ASP A 247 -16.17 28.70 37.48
CA ASP A 247 -16.13 30.13 37.21
C ASP A 247 -15.30 30.51 35.95
N TYR A 248 -14.39 29.64 35.52
CA TYR A 248 -13.50 29.87 34.37
C TYR A 248 -13.84 29.05 33.12
N LEU A 249 -14.89 28.23 33.14
CA LEU A 249 -15.35 27.47 31.97
C LEU A 249 -16.42 28.26 31.21
N ASP A 250 -16.31 28.28 29.88
CA ASP A 250 -17.34 28.87 29.02
C ASP A 250 -18.59 27.98 28.94
N ALA A 251 -19.71 28.57 28.54
CA ALA A 251 -20.96 27.85 28.28
C ALA A 251 -20.81 26.74 27.24
N SER A 252 -19.96 26.93 26.22
CA SER A 252 -19.67 25.88 25.22
C SER A 252 -18.94 24.67 25.80
N GLU A 253 -17.95 24.91 26.67
CA GLU A 253 -17.20 23.85 27.35
C GLU A 253 -18.13 23.01 28.24
N VAL A 254 -18.97 23.66 29.04
CA VAL A 254 -19.92 22.99 29.94
C VAL A 254 -20.99 22.22 29.15
N ARG A 255 -21.48 22.80 28.06
CA ARG A 255 -22.48 22.17 27.18
C ARG A 255 -21.92 20.87 26.58
N LEU A 256 -20.71 20.92 26.02
CA LEU A 256 -20.07 19.73 25.46
C LEU A 256 -19.88 18.63 26.51
N LEU A 257 -19.42 18.98 27.72
CA LEU A 257 -19.27 18.01 28.81
C LEU A 257 -20.62 17.36 29.19
N ARG A 258 -21.71 18.13 29.25
CA ARG A 258 -23.07 17.62 29.52
C ARG A 258 -23.60 16.72 28.41
N GLN A 259 -23.31 17.05 27.16
CA GLN A 259 -23.66 16.22 26.00
C GLN A 259 -22.91 14.89 26.03
N MET A 260 -21.60 14.90 26.29
CA MET A 260 -20.78 13.69 26.39
C MET A 260 -21.23 12.76 27.53
N ILE A 261 -21.57 13.31 28.70
CA ILE A 261 -22.09 12.55 29.86
C ILE A 261 -23.55 12.10 29.64
N GLY A 262 -24.20 12.56 28.57
CA GLY A 262 -25.53 12.12 28.16
C GLY A 262 -26.68 12.74 28.95
N LYS A 263 -26.51 13.97 29.46
CA LYS A 263 -27.53 14.72 30.20
C LYS A 263 -28.35 15.66 29.31
N GLU A 264 -27.80 16.17 28.22
CA GLU A 264 -28.56 16.95 27.23
C GLU A 264 -29.13 16.05 26.11
N PRO A 265 -30.27 16.43 25.47
CA PRO A 265 -30.90 15.65 24.41
C PRO A 265 -30.01 15.47 23.17
N LEU A 266 -30.19 14.34 22.49
CA LEU A 266 -29.38 13.84 21.38
C LEU A 266 -29.56 14.66 20.09
N ASP A 267 -28.58 15.49 19.75
CA ASP A 267 -28.07 15.46 18.37
C ASP A 267 -27.27 14.15 18.20
N PRO A 268 -27.20 13.54 17.00
CA PRO A 268 -26.33 12.40 16.76
C PRO A 268 -24.87 12.82 17.05
N MET A 269 -24.40 12.47 18.25
CA MET A 269 -23.02 12.70 18.69
C MET A 269 -22.17 11.53 18.20
N ASP A 270 -21.56 11.71 17.04
CA ASP A 270 -20.42 10.91 16.59
C ASP A 270 -19.11 11.62 16.96
N GLY A 271 -17.97 10.95 16.81
CA GLY A 271 -16.66 11.55 17.11
C GLY A 271 -16.40 12.81 16.27
N SER A 272 -16.97 12.92 15.07
CA SER A 272 -16.87 14.10 14.21
C SER A 272 -17.54 15.33 14.85
N ALA A 273 -18.77 15.19 15.34
CA ALA A 273 -19.49 16.24 16.03
C ALA A 273 -18.75 16.70 17.30
N ILE A 274 -18.20 15.76 18.08
CA ILE A 274 -17.40 16.08 19.27
C ILE A 274 -16.12 16.82 18.87
N CYS A 275 -15.39 16.35 17.86
CA CYS A 275 -14.19 17.03 17.36
C CYS A 275 -14.50 18.45 16.88
N GLN A 276 -15.59 18.66 16.13
CA GLN A 276 -16.01 19.99 15.69
C GLN A 276 -16.33 20.93 16.86
N ALA A 277 -17.02 20.43 17.89
CA ALA A 277 -17.30 21.19 19.10
C ALA A 277 -16.00 21.56 19.85
N ILE A 278 -15.05 20.64 19.94
CA ILE A 278 -13.72 20.91 20.52
C ILE A 278 -12.95 21.93 19.67
N ASP A 279 -12.98 21.84 18.35
CA ASP A 279 -12.30 22.78 17.44
C ASP A 279 -12.90 24.19 17.54
N GLU A 280 -14.20 24.31 17.80
CA GLU A 280 -14.83 25.60 18.09
C GLU A 280 -14.40 26.15 19.45
N ILE A 281 -14.38 25.32 20.50
CA ILE A 281 -13.85 25.70 21.82
C ILE A 281 -12.39 26.15 21.71
N ALA A 282 -11.56 25.38 20.99
CA ALA A 282 -10.15 25.67 20.76
C ALA A 282 -9.97 27.02 20.06
N ARG A 283 -10.68 27.27 18.95
CA ARG A 283 -10.63 28.56 18.24
C ARG A 283 -11.05 29.74 19.11
N ARG A 284 -12.05 29.58 19.99
CA ARG A 284 -12.46 30.64 20.94
C ARG A 284 -11.39 30.90 22.00
N LEU A 285 -10.80 29.84 22.55
CA LEU A 285 -9.71 29.95 23.52
C LEU A 285 -8.48 30.61 22.85
N GLU A 286 -8.14 30.22 21.62
CA GLU A 286 -7.09 30.82 20.81
C GLU A 286 -7.36 32.30 20.52
N ALA A 287 -8.57 32.66 20.10
CA ALA A 287 -8.96 34.06 19.91
C ALA A 287 -8.91 34.86 21.23
N GLY A 288 -9.28 34.24 22.35
CA GLY A 288 -9.16 34.83 23.68
C GLY A 288 -7.71 35.02 24.14
N ILE A 289 -6.81 34.13 23.74
CA ILE A 289 -5.36 34.23 23.97
C ILE A 289 -4.77 35.31 23.06
N ALA A 290 -5.10 35.31 21.76
CA ALA A 290 -4.57 36.25 20.77
C ALA A 290 -5.04 37.69 20.96
N ARG A 291 -6.21 37.90 21.59
CA ARG A 291 -6.69 39.24 22.00
C ARG A 291 -5.87 39.87 23.12
N LYS A 292 -4.99 39.11 23.79
CA LYS A 292 -3.91 39.65 24.62
C LYS A 292 -2.65 39.64 23.76
N GLU A 293 -2.06 40.80 23.48
CA GLU A 293 -0.73 40.86 22.84
C GLU A 293 0.22 39.92 23.59
N ALA A 294 0.86 39.00 22.86
CA ALA A 294 1.80 38.07 23.47
C ALA A 294 2.94 38.87 24.10
N GLN A 295 3.09 38.77 25.43
CA GLN A 295 4.13 39.49 26.17
C GLN A 295 5.19 38.48 26.60
N TYR A 296 6.32 38.43 25.93
CA TYR A 296 7.47 37.60 26.27
C TYR A 296 8.34 38.32 27.31
N GLY A 297 8.61 37.67 28.44
CA GLY A 297 9.51 38.21 29.45
C GLY A 297 10.97 37.83 29.18
N LEU A 298 11.88 38.82 29.15
CA LEU A 298 13.34 38.63 29.14
C LEU A 298 13.91 39.06 30.50
N VAL A 299 14.34 38.10 31.29
CA VAL A 299 14.94 38.31 32.61
C VAL A 299 16.44 38.56 32.45
N VAL A 300 16.92 39.69 32.94
CA VAL A 300 18.34 40.06 32.89
C VAL A 300 18.95 40.05 34.29
N ARG A 301 20.19 39.56 34.40
CA ARG A 301 21.00 39.70 35.62
C ARG A 301 21.93 40.91 35.46
N LEU A 302 21.78 41.90 36.34
CA LEU A 302 22.54 43.14 36.33
C LEU A 302 23.14 43.41 37.72
N GLY A 303 24.24 44.17 37.77
CA GLY A 303 24.96 44.53 39.00
C GLY A 303 26.33 43.85 39.11
N ASP A 304 26.95 43.97 40.28
CA ASP A 304 28.33 43.50 40.52
C ASP A 304 28.49 42.00 40.23
N GLY A 305 29.49 41.67 39.40
CA GLY A 305 29.77 40.30 38.94
C GLY A 305 28.89 39.81 37.79
N SER A 306 28.03 40.64 37.19
CA SER A 306 27.29 40.30 35.96
C SER A 306 28.13 40.54 34.70
N ARG A 307 28.32 39.51 33.89
CA ARG A 307 28.96 39.61 32.58
C ARG A 307 28.18 40.50 31.60
N LEU A 308 26.86 40.55 31.75
CA LEU A 308 26.01 41.44 30.96
C LEU A 308 26.26 42.91 31.33
N SER A 309 26.41 43.23 32.61
CA SER A 309 26.72 44.59 33.07
C SER A 309 28.11 45.07 32.59
N GLU A 310 29.11 44.19 32.61
CA GLU A 310 30.43 44.48 32.03
C GLU A 310 30.36 44.73 30.51
N ALA A 311 29.58 43.93 29.78
CA ALA A 311 29.37 44.09 28.35
C ALA A 311 28.66 45.40 28.01
N ILE A 312 27.62 45.76 28.77
CA ILE A 312 26.89 47.03 28.61
C ILE A 312 27.80 48.22 28.89
N ARG A 313 28.58 48.18 29.98
CA ARG A 313 29.55 49.23 30.31
C ARG A 313 30.60 49.40 29.21
N LYS A 314 31.06 48.31 28.60
CA LYS A 314 32.00 48.38 27.48
C LYS A 314 31.34 48.96 26.21
N ALA A 315 30.11 48.56 25.92
CA ALA A 315 29.36 49.03 24.75
C ALA A 315 28.91 50.49 24.87
N SER A 316 28.68 50.99 26.08
CA SER A 316 28.38 52.40 26.37
C SER A 316 29.62 53.29 26.49
N GLY A 317 30.80 52.83 26.07
CA GLY A 317 32.03 53.62 26.15
C GLY A 317 32.51 53.90 27.58
N GLN A 318 32.09 53.08 28.55
CA GLN A 318 32.32 53.22 29.99
C GLN A 318 31.51 54.32 30.69
N GLU A 319 30.47 54.87 30.06
CA GLU A 319 29.62 55.92 30.65
C GLU A 319 28.61 55.37 31.67
N ILE A 320 28.14 54.13 31.50
CA ILE A 320 27.15 53.50 32.39
C ILE A 320 27.86 52.66 33.46
N GLU A 321 27.71 53.04 34.72
CA GLU A 321 28.32 52.32 35.85
C GLU A 321 27.62 50.99 36.17
N ILE A 322 28.39 49.99 36.63
CA ILE A 322 27.90 48.62 36.93
C ILE A 322 26.82 48.61 38.02
N ALA A 323 26.90 49.55 38.97
CA ALA A 323 25.90 49.70 40.03
C ALA A 323 24.61 50.38 39.56
N ASP A 324 24.61 51.07 38.42
CA ASP A 324 23.44 51.78 37.88
C ASP A 324 22.57 50.84 37.03
N THR A 325 21.77 50.03 37.71
CA THR A 325 20.87 49.07 37.07
C THR A 325 19.78 49.74 36.23
N ALA A 326 19.39 50.99 36.53
CA ALA A 326 18.33 51.69 35.83
C ALA A 326 18.81 52.14 34.44
N SER A 327 19.98 52.75 34.36
CA SER A 327 20.60 53.15 33.08
C SER A 327 20.98 51.93 32.25
N GLN A 328 21.42 50.83 32.87
CA GLN A 328 21.68 49.56 32.16
C GLN A 328 20.42 48.94 31.56
N LEU A 329 19.28 48.97 32.26
CA LEU A 329 18.01 48.53 31.69
C LEU A 329 17.63 49.40 30.49
N SER A 330 17.67 50.72 30.64
CA SER A 330 17.36 51.65 29.55
C SER A 330 18.26 51.44 28.33
N PHE A 331 19.53 51.09 28.54
CA PHE A 331 20.46 50.71 27.48
C PHE A 331 19.99 49.46 26.73
N ILE A 332 19.66 48.36 27.44
CA ILE A 332 19.19 47.11 26.81
C ILE A 332 17.89 47.37 26.03
N GLU A 333 16.99 48.16 26.60
CA GLU A 333 15.70 48.47 25.98
C GLU A 333 15.85 49.30 24.71
N GLY A 334 16.81 50.24 24.68
CA GLY A 334 17.15 51.02 23.49
C GLY A 334 17.92 50.20 22.45
N ASP A 335 18.82 49.33 22.90
CA ASP A 335 19.67 48.50 22.04
C ASP A 335 18.87 47.45 21.25
N LEU A 336 17.85 46.84 21.86
CA LEU A 336 16.97 45.90 21.17
C LEU A 336 16.13 46.57 20.06
N GLY A 337 15.96 47.90 20.08
CA GLY A 337 15.23 48.66 19.08
C GLY A 337 13.76 48.23 18.90
N THR A 338 13.18 48.46 17.72
CA THR A 338 11.75 48.18 17.44
C THR A 338 11.47 46.74 17.01
N GLU A 339 12.44 46.07 16.38
CA GLU A 339 12.29 44.75 15.75
C GLU A 339 13.54 43.87 15.96
N PRO A 340 13.85 43.47 17.20
CA PRO A 340 14.97 42.56 17.45
C PRO A 340 14.79 41.21 16.75
N LEU A 341 15.87 40.71 16.15
CA LEU A 341 15.91 39.41 15.46
C LEU A 341 16.23 38.30 16.45
N LEU A 342 15.33 37.32 16.55
CA LEU A 342 15.53 36.09 17.29
C LEU A 342 16.12 35.01 16.37
N ILE A 343 17.29 34.51 16.75
CA ILE A 343 18.04 33.49 16.01
C ILE A 343 18.10 32.23 16.89
N PRO A 344 17.58 31.07 16.43
CA PRO A 344 17.77 29.81 17.14
C PRO A 344 19.23 29.37 17.02
N VAL A 345 19.79 28.85 18.12
CA VAL A 345 21.15 28.32 18.16
C VAL A 345 21.09 26.91 18.72
N GLY A 346 21.33 25.92 17.87
CA GLY A 346 21.43 24.50 18.21
C GLY A 346 22.70 23.89 17.62
N HIS A 347 23.29 22.92 18.30
CA HIS A 347 24.38 22.11 17.75
C HIS A 347 23.78 20.91 16.97
N PRO A 348 24.33 20.54 15.81
CA PRO A 348 23.82 19.45 14.97
C PRO A 348 23.89 18.05 15.61
N ASP A 349 24.61 17.86 16.73
CA ASP A 349 24.63 16.62 17.49
C ASP A 349 23.77 16.76 18.77
N GLN A 350 22.66 16.04 18.79
CA GLN A 350 21.57 16.15 19.76
C GLN A 350 21.99 15.73 21.17
N SER A 351 22.09 16.70 22.09
CA SER A 351 21.95 16.48 23.54
C SER A 351 21.76 17.78 24.36
N GLU A 352 22.02 18.96 23.79
CA GLU A 352 21.73 20.24 24.44
C GLU A 352 20.41 20.87 23.92
N PRO A 353 19.59 21.47 24.80
CA PRO A 353 18.36 22.14 24.39
C PRO A 353 18.64 23.36 23.51
N MET A 354 17.91 23.50 22.40
CA MET A 354 17.98 24.65 21.49
C MET A 354 17.91 25.98 22.28
N GLY A 355 18.98 26.76 22.22
CA GLY A 355 19.08 28.09 22.81
C GLY A 355 18.72 29.18 21.80
N PHE A 356 18.67 30.44 22.25
CA PHE A 356 18.41 31.57 21.36
C PHE A 356 19.50 32.64 21.48
N GLN A 357 19.74 33.33 20.38
CA GLN A 357 20.42 34.63 20.36
C GLN A 357 19.41 35.69 19.95
N LEU A 358 19.36 36.79 20.71
CA LEU A 358 18.52 37.94 20.40
C LEU A 358 19.43 39.10 19.99
N ARG A 359 19.32 39.53 18.74
CA ARG A 359 20.23 40.53 18.16
C ARG A 359 19.68 41.95 18.38
N GLY A 360 20.44 42.76 19.12
CA GLY A 360 20.27 44.21 19.23
C GLY A 360 21.19 44.98 18.26
N HIS A 361 21.20 46.31 18.36
CA HIS A 361 21.97 47.19 17.48
C HIS A 361 23.48 47.19 17.78
N ALA A 362 23.84 47.10 19.05
CA ALA A 362 25.20 47.13 19.60
C ALA A 362 25.59 45.82 20.28
N LEU A 363 24.64 45.07 20.86
CA LEU A 363 24.90 43.79 21.52
C LEU A 363 24.00 42.65 20.99
N THR A 364 24.56 41.43 20.95
CA THR A 364 23.79 40.20 20.70
C THR A 364 23.64 39.42 22.00
N TYR A 365 22.42 39.33 22.52
CA TYR A 365 22.10 38.77 23.82
C TYR A 365 21.98 37.25 23.76
N LYS A 366 22.62 36.52 24.69
CA LYS A 366 22.49 35.07 24.80
C LYS A 366 21.29 34.73 25.69
N VAL A 367 20.32 34.00 25.13
CA VAL A 367 19.04 33.68 25.77
C VAL A 367 18.98 32.20 26.14
N SER A 368 18.60 31.94 27.40
CA SER A 368 18.55 30.63 28.04
C SER A 368 17.29 30.49 28.91
N PRO A 369 16.89 29.28 29.37
CA PRO A 369 15.71 29.15 30.21
C PRO A 369 15.96 29.75 31.60
N PHE A 370 14.97 30.47 32.14
CA PHE A 370 15.07 31.06 33.47
C PHE A 370 15.00 30.00 34.57
N ARG A 371 15.87 30.12 35.60
CA ARG A 371 15.91 29.20 36.75
C ARG A 371 15.59 29.93 38.06
N PRO A 372 14.37 29.78 38.59
CA PRO A 372 14.01 30.35 39.89
C PRO A 372 14.72 29.63 41.04
N ILE A 373 15.00 30.33 42.13
CA ILE A 373 15.64 29.76 43.33
C ILE A 373 14.80 28.60 43.86
N GLY A 374 15.39 27.41 43.94
CA GLY A 374 14.73 26.18 44.42
C GLY A 374 13.79 25.49 43.43
N GLN A 375 13.74 25.93 42.17
CA GLN A 375 12.91 25.33 41.10
C GLN A 375 13.76 24.87 39.91
N GLN A 376 13.20 24.01 39.06
CA GLN A 376 13.81 23.64 37.78
C GLN A 376 13.72 24.79 36.77
N SER A 377 14.64 24.83 35.81
CA SER A 377 14.63 25.80 34.72
C SER A 377 13.45 25.58 33.80
N ASN A 378 12.79 26.65 33.36
CA ASN A 378 11.70 26.59 32.40
C ASN A 378 11.73 27.78 31.44
N TRP A 379 10.93 27.71 30.38
CA TRP A 379 10.79 28.76 29.35
C TRP A 379 9.58 29.66 29.59
N ASP A 380 9.11 29.79 30.84
CA ASP A 380 8.04 30.74 31.17
C ASP A 380 8.53 32.20 31.01
N ALA A 381 9.84 32.40 31.16
CA ALA A 381 10.55 33.62 30.77
C ALA A 381 11.95 33.25 30.26
N ALA A 382 12.47 34.05 29.33
CA ALA A 382 13.85 33.95 28.89
C ALA A 382 14.80 34.54 29.93
N TYR A 383 16.03 34.04 30.00
CA TYR A 383 17.07 34.55 30.89
C TYR A 383 18.34 34.89 30.12
N CYS A 384 18.90 36.05 30.42
CA CYS A 384 20.13 36.57 29.83
C CYS A 384 21.10 37.03 30.93
N GLU A 385 22.29 36.45 30.93
CA GLU A 385 23.39 36.77 31.86
C GLU A 385 24.66 37.24 31.14
N GLY A 386 24.62 37.31 29.80
CA GLY A 386 25.75 37.78 29.00
C GLY A 386 25.43 37.88 27.52
N VAL A 387 26.40 38.38 26.76
CA VAL A 387 26.32 38.57 25.30
C VAL A 387 27.09 37.46 24.57
N ALA A 388 26.67 37.15 23.34
CA ALA A 388 27.35 36.18 22.50
C ALA A 388 28.69 36.75 21.99
N THR A 389 29.75 35.96 22.02
CA THR A 389 31.10 36.34 21.53
C THR A 389 31.28 36.09 20.03
N ASN A 390 30.54 35.13 19.46
CA ASN A 390 30.48 34.83 18.03
C ASN A 390 29.02 34.93 17.58
N GLU A 391 28.73 35.82 16.62
CA GLU A 391 27.39 35.91 16.01
C GLU A 391 27.15 34.70 15.11
N VAL A 392 26.05 33.97 15.34
CA VAL A 392 25.63 32.88 14.46
C VAL A 392 24.84 33.48 13.30
N THR A 393 25.29 33.26 12.07
CA THR A 393 24.55 33.71 10.88
C THR A 393 23.37 32.78 10.60
N SER A 394 22.30 33.30 9.96
CA SER A 394 21.11 32.50 9.58
C SER A 394 21.44 31.24 8.77
N LYS A 395 22.53 31.27 7.98
CA LYS A 395 23.04 30.11 7.21
C LYS A 395 23.70 29.04 8.08
N GLN A 396 24.23 29.39 9.25
CA GLN A 396 24.88 28.44 10.18
C GLN A 396 23.88 27.83 11.18
N ALA A 397 22.74 28.48 11.41
CA ALA A 397 21.71 28.04 12.35
C ALA A 397 20.71 27.01 11.77
N GLY A 398 20.70 26.78 10.46
CA GLY A 398 19.77 25.84 9.79
C GLY A 398 18.29 26.29 9.74
N HIS A 399 17.92 27.39 10.40
CA HIS A 399 16.56 27.93 10.44
C HIS A 399 16.52 29.43 10.11
N ALA A 400 15.42 29.89 9.50
CA ALA A 400 15.18 31.30 9.23
C ALA A 400 14.97 32.09 10.55
N PRO A 401 15.59 33.27 10.73
CA PRO A 401 15.41 34.06 11.96
C PRO A 401 13.98 34.65 12.04
N LEU A 402 13.48 34.84 13.27
CA LEU A 402 12.16 35.42 13.53
C LEU A 402 12.30 36.86 14.04
N VAL A 403 11.54 37.79 13.45
CA VAL A 403 11.44 39.15 13.96
C VAL A 403 10.46 39.18 15.14
N LEU A 404 10.92 39.63 16.31
CA LEU A 404 10.06 39.84 17.48
C LEU A 404 9.75 41.34 17.64
N PRO A 405 8.50 41.80 17.50
CA PRO A 405 8.17 43.20 17.72
C PRO A 405 8.46 43.62 19.17
N ARG A 406 9.09 44.77 19.39
CA ARG A 406 9.49 45.22 20.75
C ARG A 406 8.31 45.33 21.72
N SER A 407 7.11 45.66 21.24
CA SER A 407 5.87 45.69 22.04
C SER A 407 5.50 44.34 22.66
N THR A 408 5.98 43.24 22.07
CA THR A 408 5.78 41.89 22.55
C THR A 408 6.84 41.42 23.53
N LEU A 409 7.91 42.19 23.78
CA LEU A 409 9.02 41.80 24.64
C LEU A 409 9.12 42.74 25.85
N GLN A 410 9.16 42.22 27.07
CA GLN A 410 9.36 43.01 28.29
C GLN A 410 10.64 42.58 29.00
N VAL A 411 11.55 43.53 29.25
CA VAL A 411 12.81 43.27 29.96
C VAL A 411 12.59 43.52 31.45
N ILE A 412 12.93 42.55 32.29
CA ILE A 412 12.81 42.66 33.76
C ILE A 412 14.07 42.18 34.46
N THR A 413 14.32 42.67 35.67
CA THR A 413 15.49 42.21 36.45
C THR A 413 15.23 40.85 37.09
N SER A 414 16.31 40.11 37.36
CA SER A 414 16.26 38.87 38.15
C SER A 414 15.55 39.03 39.52
N LYS A 415 15.65 40.21 40.14
CA LYS A 415 14.98 40.54 41.41
C LYS A 415 13.46 40.62 41.22
N ASP A 416 12.99 41.28 40.17
CA ASP A 416 11.55 41.40 39.85
C ASP A 416 10.97 40.06 39.38
N ALA A 417 11.77 39.29 38.65
CA ALA A 417 11.42 37.95 38.20
C ALA A 417 11.30 36.92 39.35
N SER A 418 11.93 37.16 40.51
CA SER A 418 11.79 36.26 41.64
C SER A 418 10.35 36.15 42.16
N ASN A 419 9.52 37.19 41.96
CA ASN A 419 8.08 37.14 42.26
C ASN A 419 7.32 36.35 41.17
N PRO A 420 6.68 35.21 41.52
CA PRO A 420 5.93 34.42 40.54
C PRO A 420 4.79 35.18 39.85
N HIS A 421 4.22 36.21 40.50
CA HIS A 421 3.11 37.00 39.93
C HIS A 421 3.56 37.87 38.75
N SER A 422 4.83 38.31 38.75
CA SER A 422 5.41 39.09 37.65
C SER A 422 5.60 38.23 36.41
N ARG A 423 6.04 36.96 36.59
CA ARG A 423 6.27 36.01 35.48
C ARG A 423 4.99 35.42 34.88
N ARG A 424 3.93 35.27 35.68
CA ARG A 424 2.63 34.73 35.25
C ARG A 424 1.91 35.55 34.18
N ARG A 425 2.36 36.79 33.91
CA ARG A 425 1.79 37.66 32.89
C ARG A 425 2.41 37.42 31.51
N PHE A 426 3.53 36.70 31.43
CA PHE A 426 4.23 36.47 30.18
C PHE A 426 3.74 35.23 29.43
N THR A 427 3.80 35.32 28.11
CA THR A 427 3.69 34.18 27.18
C THR A 427 4.97 33.37 27.25
N SER A 428 4.84 32.05 27.37
CA SER A 428 6.00 31.14 27.41
C SER A 428 6.74 31.13 26.07
N TRP A 429 8.07 31.15 26.14
CA TRP A 429 8.99 31.06 25.01
C TRP A 429 9.02 29.66 24.37
N GLU A 430 8.46 28.64 25.04
CA GLU A 430 8.42 27.26 24.53
C GLU A 430 7.67 27.14 23.20
N GLY A 431 6.64 27.97 22.99
CA GLY A 431 5.89 28.02 21.73
C GLY A 431 6.75 28.43 20.54
N LEU A 432 7.67 29.38 20.74
CA LEU A 432 8.64 29.80 19.70
C LEU A 432 9.63 28.68 19.40
N ARG A 433 10.09 27.96 20.42
CA ARG A 433 11.00 26.80 20.26
C ARG A 433 10.37 25.67 19.44
N GLN A 434 9.10 25.36 19.71
CA GLN A 434 8.37 24.33 18.96
C GLN A 434 8.07 24.75 17.51
N ALA A 435 7.85 26.04 17.26
CA ALA A 435 7.67 26.55 15.90
C ALA A 435 8.92 26.32 15.03
N PHE A 436 10.12 26.48 15.59
CA PHE A 436 11.37 26.14 14.91
C PHE A 436 11.58 24.62 14.76
N ALA A 437 11.23 23.82 15.78
CA ALA A 437 11.35 22.36 15.73
C ALA A 437 10.44 21.68 14.68
N LYS A 438 9.25 22.23 14.41
CA LYS A 438 8.34 21.69 13.38
C LYS A 438 8.88 21.75 11.94
N SER A 439 9.96 22.51 11.71
CA SER A 439 10.60 22.63 10.39
C SER A 439 11.63 21.53 10.07
N GLU A 440 11.92 20.60 10.99
CA GLU A 440 12.94 19.55 10.82
C GLU A 440 12.46 18.25 10.12
N ASP A 441 11.17 18.09 9.83
CA ASP A 441 10.61 16.80 9.36
C ASP A 441 10.94 16.43 7.89
N GLY A 442 11.84 17.17 7.23
CA GLY A 442 12.13 17.09 5.79
C GLY A 442 12.80 15.82 5.28
N SER A 443 13.24 14.89 6.14
CA SER A 443 14.11 13.76 5.73
C SER A 443 13.75 12.41 6.39
N SER A 444 12.47 12.05 6.50
CA SER A 444 12.08 10.69 6.91
C SER A 444 12.13 9.72 5.72
N ALA A 445 12.58 8.47 5.96
CA ALA A 445 12.64 7.42 4.94
C ALA A 445 11.24 7.10 4.36
N GLU A 446 10.19 7.28 5.16
CA GLU A 446 8.80 7.14 4.74
C GLU A 446 8.39 8.19 3.68
N ARG A 447 8.83 9.45 3.83
CA ARG A 447 8.62 10.47 2.78
C ARG A 447 9.41 10.16 1.52
N GLN A 448 10.63 9.64 1.64
CA GLN A 448 11.41 9.20 0.48
C GLN A 448 10.70 8.07 -0.30
N LEU A 449 10.08 7.11 0.40
CA LEU A 449 9.27 6.06 -0.24
C LEU A 449 8.05 6.64 -0.97
N LEU A 450 7.33 7.60 -0.37
CA LEU A 450 6.20 8.27 -1.04
C LEU A 450 6.64 9.02 -2.30
N ARG A 451 7.76 9.74 -2.24
CA ARG A 451 8.37 10.42 -3.40
C ARG A 451 8.80 9.42 -4.48
N ALA A 452 9.36 8.28 -4.09
CA ALA A 452 9.74 7.21 -5.00
C ALA A 452 8.53 6.60 -5.72
N LEU A 453 7.44 6.32 -4.99
CA LEU A 453 6.18 5.85 -5.57
C LEU A 453 5.58 6.91 -6.51
N ALA A 454 5.58 8.18 -6.10
CA ALA A 454 5.12 9.29 -6.93
C ALA A 454 5.95 9.42 -8.22
N LEU A 455 7.28 9.31 -8.14
CA LEU A 455 8.15 9.36 -9.32
C LEU A 455 7.87 8.19 -10.27
N SER A 456 7.70 6.98 -9.74
CA SER A 456 7.35 5.81 -10.57
C SER A 456 6.02 6.03 -11.32
N GLN A 457 5.03 6.62 -10.66
CA GLN A 457 3.75 6.97 -11.26
C GLN A 457 3.87 8.13 -12.25
N LEU A 458 4.74 9.12 -12.01
CA LEU A 458 4.99 10.20 -12.94
C LEU A 458 5.57 9.67 -14.25
N VAL A 459 6.52 8.74 -14.18
CA VAL A 459 7.12 8.12 -15.37
C VAL A 459 6.08 7.30 -16.13
N GLU A 460 5.19 6.58 -15.43
CA GLU A 460 4.08 5.86 -16.07
C GLU A 460 3.09 6.81 -16.76
N LEU A 461 2.72 7.91 -16.09
CA LEU A 461 1.92 8.98 -16.67
C LEU A 461 2.62 9.63 -17.86
N ALA A 462 3.93 9.86 -17.79
CA ALA A 462 4.73 10.42 -18.87
C ALA A 462 4.68 9.53 -20.11
N PHE A 463 4.70 8.20 -19.95
CA PHE A 463 4.47 7.27 -21.05
C PHE A 463 3.06 7.39 -21.64
N ALA A 464 2.01 7.42 -20.82
CA ALA A 464 0.64 7.61 -21.31
C ALA A 464 0.45 8.97 -22.03
N VAL A 465 1.11 10.01 -21.51
CA VAL A 465 1.18 11.35 -22.10
C VAL A 465 1.93 11.31 -23.44
N SER A 466 2.98 10.49 -23.57
CA SER A 466 3.72 10.35 -24.83
C SER A 466 2.91 9.70 -25.96
N ASP A 467 1.84 8.98 -25.64
CA ASP A 467 0.95 8.35 -26.61
C ASP A 467 -0.08 9.34 -27.21
N ILE A 468 -0.14 10.58 -26.70
CA ILE A 468 -0.99 11.65 -27.25
C ILE A 468 -0.30 12.25 -28.48
N VAL A 469 -1.01 12.24 -29.61
CA VAL A 469 -0.46 12.65 -30.91
C VAL A 469 -0.96 14.05 -31.27
N PRO A 470 -0.07 15.06 -31.34
CA PRO A 470 -0.42 16.38 -31.86
C PRO A 470 -0.70 16.29 -33.36
N VAL A 471 -1.88 16.75 -33.77
CA VAL A 471 -2.33 16.68 -35.16
C VAL A 471 -2.80 18.04 -35.68
N ARG A 472 -2.82 18.17 -37.00
CA ARG A 472 -3.46 19.24 -37.75
C ARG A 472 -4.54 18.67 -38.65
N VAL A 473 -5.72 19.29 -38.63
CA VAL A 473 -6.82 18.97 -39.55
C VAL A 473 -6.54 19.63 -40.91
N LEU A 474 -6.35 18.83 -41.96
CA LEU A 474 -6.12 19.31 -43.33
C LEU A 474 -7.43 19.56 -44.08
N SER A 475 -8.40 18.66 -43.95
CA SER A 475 -9.70 18.77 -44.58
C SER A 475 -10.77 17.95 -43.84
N THR A 476 -12.01 18.41 -43.95
CA THR A 476 -13.21 17.70 -43.49
C THR A 476 -14.20 17.60 -44.65
N SER A 477 -14.60 16.39 -45.03
CA SER A 477 -15.59 16.16 -46.10
C SER A 477 -16.79 15.39 -45.58
N SER A 478 -18.01 15.84 -45.88
CA SER A 478 -19.23 15.07 -45.60
C SER A 478 -19.42 14.00 -46.67
N GLN A 479 -19.58 12.73 -46.28
CA GLN A 479 -20.02 11.70 -47.21
C GLN A 479 -21.54 11.82 -47.41
N LEU A 480 -21.96 12.04 -48.65
CA LEU A 480 -23.37 12.04 -49.07
C LEU A 480 -23.60 10.82 -49.97
N ALA A 481 -23.81 9.64 -49.38
CA ALA A 481 -24.43 8.48 -50.04
C ALA A 481 -24.87 7.40 -49.03
N ASP A 482 -26.16 7.02 -49.12
CA ASP A 482 -26.93 5.95 -48.46
C ASP A 482 -26.54 5.43 -47.06
N ASP A 483 -27.43 5.79 -46.10
CA ASP A 483 -27.72 5.23 -44.77
C ASP A 483 -26.77 5.40 -43.56
N ASP A 484 -25.61 6.06 -43.66
CA ASP A 484 -24.89 6.52 -42.45
C ASP A 484 -24.14 7.85 -42.70
N SER A 485 -24.72 8.98 -42.25
CA SER A 485 -24.18 10.32 -42.48
C SER A 485 -22.96 10.59 -41.57
N GLY A 486 -21.75 10.28 -42.04
CA GLY A 486 -20.48 10.54 -41.35
C GLY A 486 -19.66 11.69 -41.95
N VAL A 487 -18.83 12.31 -41.11
CA VAL A 487 -17.80 13.29 -41.51
C VAL A 487 -16.43 12.60 -41.56
N LEU A 488 -15.72 12.76 -42.67
CA LEU A 488 -14.35 12.27 -42.83
C LEU A 488 -13.34 13.38 -42.55
N PHE A 489 -12.39 13.11 -41.65
CA PHE A 489 -11.27 13.95 -41.28
C PHE A 489 -9.98 13.45 -41.94
N THR A 490 -9.22 14.35 -42.56
CA THR A 490 -7.85 14.07 -42.99
C THR A 490 -6.88 14.82 -42.08
N LEU A 491 -6.01 14.08 -41.39
CA LEU A 491 -5.13 14.58 -40.34
C LEU A 491 -3.65 14.41 -40.72
N GLU A 492 -2.82 15.35 -40.30
CA GLU A 492 -1.35 15.30 -40.40
C GLU A 492 -0.74 15.42 -38.99
N VAL A 493 0.28 14.62 -38.67
CA VAL A 493 1.01 14.75 -37.40
C VAL A 493 1.88 16.00 -37.44
N ARG A 494 1.74 16.89 -36.46
CA ARG A 494 2.52 18.13 -36.37
C ARG A 494 3.66 18.01 -35.35
N PRO A 495 4.79 18.71 -35.53
CA PRO A 495 5.86 18.74 -34.53
C PRO A 495 5.38 19.44 -33.26
N ASP A 496 5.85 18.96 -32.11
CA ASP A 496 5.57 19.50 -30.79
C ASP A 496 6.82 19.36 -29.90
N PRO A 497 7.45 20.46 -29.48
CA PRO A 497 8.76 20.42 -28.83
C PRO A 497 8.72 19.72 -27.47
N ASP A 498 7.61 19.82 -26.74
CA ASP A 498 7.44 19.18 -25.43
C ASP A 498 7.28 17.68 -25.61
N ARG A 499 6.46 17.22 -26.58
CA ARG A 499 6.31 15.78 -26.90
C ARG A 499 7.59 15.16 -27.44
N GLU A 500 8.33 15.89 -28.27
CA GLU A 500 9.63 15.43 -28.80
C GLU A 500 10.68 15.32 -27.69
N SER A 501 10.74 16.31 -26.79
CA SER A 501 11.62 16.28 -25.62
C SER A 501 11.26 15.14 -24.69
N LEU A 502 9.97 14.93 -24.44
CA LEU A 502 9.48 13.80 -23.65
C LEU A 502 9.82 12.45 -24.29
N SER A 503 9.70 12.34 -25.61
CA SER A 503 10.07 11.12 -26.35
C SER A 503 11.54 10.78 -26.17
N LYS A 504 12.43 11.80 -26.23
CA LYS A 504 13.86 11.63 -25.97
C LYS A 504 14.12 11.21 -24.52
N ALA A 505 13.47 11.86 -23.56
CA ALA A 505 13.61 11.56 -22.14
C ALA A 505 13.22 10.12 -21.80
N LEU A 506 12.13 9.63 -22.42
CA LEU A 506 11.60 8.28 -22.25
C LEU A 506 12.31 7.23 -23.12
N ASN A 507 13.27 7.64 -23.96
CA ASN A 507 13.94 6.78 -24.95
C ASN A 507 12.95 6.07 -25.89
N GLU A 508 11.89 6.79 -26.28
CA GLU A 508 10.85 6.35 -27.21
C GLU A 508 11.16 6.84 -28.65
N PRO A 509 10.66 6.16 -29.70
CA PRO A 509 10.76 6.62 -31.09
C PRO A 509 10.13 8.00 -31.29
N ALA A 510 10.33 8.63 -32.45
CA ALA A 510 9.62 9.87 -32.77
C ALA A 510 8.09 9.67 -32.74
N VAL A 511 7.36 10.74 -32.45
CA VAL A 511 5.89 10.73 -32.28
C VAL A 511 5.17 10.08 -33.47
N ILE A 512 5.57 10.43 -34.69
CA ILE A 512 4.99 9.88 -35.91
C ILE A 512 5.24 8.36 -36.06
N ASP A 513 6.43 7.89 -35.71
CA ASP A 513 6.78 6.47 -35.80
C ASP A 513 6.02 5.66 -34.75
N ARG A 514 5.85 6.20 -33.53
CA ARG A 514 4.99 5.58 -32.51
C ARG A 514 3.55 5.51 -32.97
N PHE A 515 3.01 6.60 -33.51
CA PHE A 515 1.63 6.64 -33.98
C PHE A 515 1.37 5.59 -35.07
N LYS A 516 2.27 5.47 -36.06
CA LYS A 516 2.18 4.41 -37.08
C LYS A 516 2.16 3.01 -36.44
N ARG A 517 3.04 2.74 -35.47
CA ARG A 517 3.06 1.45 -34.76
C ARG A 517 1.78 1.17 -33.98
N MET A 518 1.18 2.19 -33.37
CA MET A 518 -0.09 2.06 -32.64
C MET A 518 -1.22 1.69 -33.60
N LEU A 519 -1.31 2.37 -34.75
CA LEU A 519 -2.28 2.05 -35.79
C LEU A 519 -2.06 0.63 -36.34
N ASP A 520 -0.82 0.23 -36.62
CA ASP A 520 -0.50 -1.13 -37.09
C ASP A 520 -0.88 -2.21 -36.07
N ALA A 521 -0.67 -1.96 -34.77
CA ALA A 521 -1.05 -2.87 -33.70
C ALA A 521 -2.57 -3.01 -33.57
N GLU A 522 -3.33 -1.94 -33.81
CA GLU A 522 -4.81 -1.96 -33.79
C GLU A 522 -5.40 -2.66 -35.03
N LEU A 523 -4.76 -2.55 -36.19
CA LEU A 523 -5.19 -3.18 -37.45
C LEU A 523 -4.83 -4.68 -37.53
N GLY A 524 -3.75 -5.12 -36.86
CA GLY A 524 -3.27 -6.51 -36.89
C GLY A 524 -4.00 -7.46 -35.93
N GLY A 525 -4.97 -6.98 -35.14
CA GLY A 525 -5.71 -7.79 -34.18
C GLY A 525 -7.21 -7.72 -34.43
N HIS A 526 -7.78 -8.60 -35.25
CA HIS A 526 -9.23 -8.71 -35.39
C HIS A 526 -9.78 -10.10 -35.02
N SER A 527 -10.90 -10.01 -34.29
CA SER A 527 -11.96 -11.00 -33.96
C SER A 527 -11.51 -12.34 -33.39
N ASP A 528 -11.57 -12.51 -32.06
CA ASP A 528 -12.11 -13.74 -31.42
C ASP A 528 -12.03 -13.81 -29.87
N SER A 529 -11.87 -12.69 -29.18
CA SER A 529 -12.32 -12.59 -27.78
C SER A 529 -13.22 -11.38 -27.68
N GLY A 530 -14.53 -11.61 -27.54
CA GLY A 530 -15.60 -10.62 -27.37
C GLY A 530 -15.19 -9.18 -27.71
N ALA A 531 -15.47 -8.76 -28.95
CA ALA A 531 -15.13 -7.44 -29.45
C ALA A 531 -15.44 -6.37 -28.40
N SER A 532 -14.41 -5.78 -27.82
CA SER A 532 -14.56 -4.49 -27.17
C SER A 532 -14.85 -3.51 -28.30
N GLU A 533 -16.02 -2.87 -28.28
CA GLU A 533 -16.52 -1.91 -29.28
C GLU A 533 -15.60 -0.69 -29.53
N SER A 534 -14.37 -0.68 -28.97
CA SER A 534 -13.41 0.42 -28.93
C SER A 534 -12.15 0.22 -29.79
N GLN A 535 -12.00 -0.90 -30.51
CA GLN A 535 -10.86 -1.06 -31.44
C GLN A 535 -10.94 -0.05 -32.59
N GLY A 536 -9.85 0.70 -32.81
CA GLY A 536 -9.77 1.75 -33.83
C GLY A 536 -10.49 3.05 -33.47
N ILE A 537 -10.94 3.23 -32.22
CA ILE A 537 -11.58 4.47 -31.74
C ILE A 537 -10.54 5.37 -31.07
N TRP A 538 -10.51 6.61 -31.51
CA TRP A 538 -9.62 7.68 -31.04
C TRP A 538 -10.46 8.87 -30.58
N THR A 539 -9.96 9.63 -29.62
CA THR A 539 -10.62 10.87 -29.16
C THR A 539 -9.82 12.06 -29.66
N LEU A 540 -10.46 12.93 -30.43
CA LEU A 540 -9.92 14.22 -30.84
C LEU A 540 -10.26 15.26 -29.77
N THR A 541 -9.25 15.99 -29.28
CA THR A 541 -9.40 16.99 -28.23
C THR A 541 -8.55 18.23 -28.51
N ASP A 542 -8.92 19.37 -27.94
CA ASP A 542 -8.23 20.67 -28.09
C ASP A 542 -7.24 20.96 -26.96
N THR A 543 -7.22 20.16 -25.89
CA THR A 543 -6.26 20.30 -24.78
C THR A 543 -5.01 19.42 -24.99
N PRO A 544 -3.79 19.98 -24.80
CA PRO A 544 -2.57 19.16 -24.70
C PRO A 544 -2.49 18.39 -23.38
N THR A 545 -3.26 18.78 -22.36
CA THR A 545 -3.07 18.32 -21.00
C THR A 545 -3.80 16.99 -20.76
N PHE A 546 -3.06 15.98 -20.31
CA PHE A 546 -3.66 14.69 -19.99
C PHE A 546 -4.53 14.76 -18.73
N GLY A 547 -5.77 14.27 -18.86
CA GLY A 547 -6.74 14.22 -17.76
C GLY A 547 -7.70 15.41 -17.66
N GLU A 548 -7.56 16.42 -18.51
CA GLU A 548 -8.58 17.47 -18.71
C GLU A 548 -9.65 16.97 -19.70
N ARG A 549 -10.90 17.38 -19.50
CA ARG A 549 -12.00 17.13 -20.45
C ARG A 549 -12.55 18.47 -20.92
N THR A 550 -12.79 18.61 -22.23
CA THR A 550 -13.34 19.83 -22.83
C THR A 550 -14.63 19.54 -23.59
N PHE A 551 -15.24 20.58 -24.16
CA PHE A 551 -16.47 20.45 -24.96
C PHE A 551 -16.23 19.82 -26.35
N VAL A 552 -14.97 19.65 -26.77
CA VAL A 552 -14.57 19.26 -28.13
C VAL A 552 -14.22 17.76 -28.24
N ASP A 553 -14.33 16.99 -27.15
CA ASP A 553 -14.02 15.56 -27.14
C ASP A 553 -14.90 14.79 -28.16
N MET A 554 -14.31 14.44 -29.30
CA MET A 554 -14.99 13.79 -30.43
C MET A 554 -14.39 12.40 -30.67
N GLU A 555 -15.25 11.39 -30.80
CA GLU A 555 -14.81 10.04 -31.16
C GLU A 555 -14.61 9.93 -32.67
N LEU A 556 -13.43 9.47 -33.05
CA LEU A 556 -12.97 9.23 -34.40
C LEU A 556 -12.70 7.74 -34.61
N ARG A 557 -13.02 7.21 -35.78
CA ARG A 557 -12.64 5.85 -36.20
C ARG A 557 -11.58 5.91 -37.29
N PHE A 558 -10.53 5.11 -37.17
CA PHE A 558 -9.46 5.10 -38.16
C PHE A 558 -9.89 4.38 -39.45
N GLU A 559 -9.70 5.03 -40.61
CA GLU A 559 -10.09 4.52 -41.94
C GLU A 559 -8.89 4.09 -42.79
N GLY A 560 -7.72 4.71 -42.60
CA GLY A 560 -6.53 4.37 -43.35
C GLY A 560 -5.49 5.48 -43.42
N MET A 561 -4.33 5.14 -43.97
CA MET A 561 -3.19 6.03 -44.10
C MET A 561 -2.80 6.18 -45.57
N GLN A 562 -2.35 7.37 -45.95
CA GLN A 562 -1.80 7.65 -47.27
C GLN A 562 -0.45 8.35 -47.12
N GLU A 563 0.57 7.88 -47.85
CA GLU A 563 1.86 8.55 -47.96
C GLU A 563 1.98 9.19 -49.33
N ASP A 564 2.26 10.49 -49.35
CA ASP A 564 2.48 11.25 -50.58
C ASP A 564 3.69 12.18 -50.40
N ASP A 565 4.66 12.07 -51.30
CA ASP A 565 5.90 12.88 -51.34
C ASP A 565 6.62 13.06 -49.97
N GLY A 566 6.66 11.98 -49.16
CA GLY A 566 7.28 11.97 -47.83
C GLY A 566 6.42 12.53 -46.68
N ARG A 567 5.17 12.93 -46.95
CA ARG A 567 4.18 13.29 -45.93
C ARG A 567 3.19 12.15 -45.69
N SER A 568 2.97 11.83 -44.41
CA SER A 568 1.97 10.85 -44.00
C SER A 568 0.69 11.55 -43.56
N THR A 569 -0.41 11.24 -44.25
CA THR A 569 -1.76 11.70 -43.89
C THR A 569 -2.61 10.53 -43.42
N PHE A 570 -3.49 10.79 -42.45
CA PHE A 570 -4.30 9.79 -41.78
C PHE A 570 -5.77 10.15 -41.89
N ARG A 571 -6.61 9.21 -42.32
CA ARG A 571 -8.05 9.41 -42.51
C ARG A 571 -8.83 8.81 -41.36
N PHE A 572 -9.78 9.58 -40.84
CA PHE A 572 -10.66 9.18 -39.74
C PHE A 572 -12.11 9.54 -40.04
N SER A 573 -13.08 8.76 -39.55
CA SER A 573 -14.51 9.03 -39.66
C SER A 573 -15.14 9.37 -38.31
N ALA A 574 -16.13 10.26 -38.29
CA ALA A 574 -16.89 10.66 -37.10
C ALA A 574 -18.38 10.83 -37.43
N LYS A 575 -19.26 10.71 -36.43
CA LYS A 575 -20.72 10.88 -36.61
C LYS A 575 -21.14 12.34 -36.83
N GLU A 576 -20.49 13.27 -36.15
CA GLU A 576 -20.80 14.70 -36.22
C GLU A 576 -19.52 15.53 -36.23
N ALA A 577 -19.51 16.66 -36.94
CA ALA A 577 -18.43 17.65 -36.88
C ALA A 577 -18.77 18.74 -35.86
N THR A 578 -18.05 18.76 -34.75
CA THR A 578 -18.32 19.70 -33.64
C THR A 578 -17.25 20.79 -33.47
N THR A 579 -16.16 20.78 -34.26
CA THR A 579 -15.03 21.71 -34.08
C THR A 579 -14.58 22.43 -35.35
N SER A 580 -14.18 23.69 -35.20
CA SER A 580 -13.54 24.53 -36.23
C SER A 580 -12.03 24.74 -35.97
N ALA A 581 -11.48 24.14 -34.92
CA ALA A 581 -10.07 24.25 -34.58
C ALA A 581 -9.19 23.43 -35.53
N THR A 582 -8.05 24.00 -35.94
CA THR A 582 -7.14 23.39 -36.91
C THR A 582 -6.05 22.53 -36.28
N ASP A 583 -5.50 22.96 -35.14
CA ASP A 583 -4.46 22.24 -34.41
C ASP A 583 -5.07 21.58 -33.16
N LEU A 584 -4.99 20.26 -33.08
CA LEU A 584 -5.67 19.43 -32.08
C LEU A 584 -4.74 18.30 -31.60
N TYR A 585 -5.27 17.42 -30.76
CA TYR A 585 -4.58 16.25 -30.22
C TYR A 585 -5.45 15.00 -30.38
N LEU A 586 -4.85 13.90 -30.81
CA LEU A 586 -5.45 12.58 -30.80
C LEU A 586 -5.03 11.82 -29.56
N VAL A 587 -6.01 11.28 -28.84
CA VAL A 587 -5.83 10.47 -27.65
C VAL A 587 -6.41 9.09 -27.94
N PRO A 588 -5.68 7.98 -27.69
CA PRO A 588 -6.27 6.64 -27.79
C PRO A 588 -7.45 6.48 -26.84
N SER A 589 -8.58 5.92 -27.29
CA SER A 589 -9.77 5.75 -26.44
C SER A 589 -9.52 4.91 -25.18
N ALA A 590 -8.58 3.97 -25.25
CA ALA A 590 -8.10 3.18 -24.10
C ALA A 590 -7.58 4.06 -22.94
N SER A 591 -7.13 5.28 -23.22
CA SER A 591 -6.57 6.21 -22.22
C SER A 591 -7.58 6.65 -21.16
N ALA A 592 -8.89 6.64 -21.46
CA ALA A 592 -9.94 7.00 -20.49
C ALA A 592 -10.00 6.00 -19.31
N GLY A 593 -9.74 4.72 -19.58
CA GLY A 593 -9.58 3.68 -18.56
C GLY A 593 -8.38 3.95 -17.66
N SER A 594 -7.24 4.29 -18.27
CA SER A 594 -5.99 4.62 -17.58
C SER A 594 -6.13 5.84 -16.66
N ILE A 595 -6.78 6.93 -17.10
CA ILE A 595 -7.03 8.12 -16.27
C ILE A 595 -7.78 7.75 -14.98
N THR A 596 -8.80 6.90 -15.10
CA THR A 596 -9.56 6.44 -13.93
C THR A 596 -8.65 5.65 -12.99
N GLN A 597 -7.86 4.71 -13.52
CA GLN A 597 -6.90 3.91 -12.75
C GLN A 597 -5.85 4.78 -12.03
N PHE A 598 -5.31 5.81 -12.68
CA PHE A 598 -4.37 6.73 -12.05
C PHE A 598 -5.01 7.51 -10.89
N LYS A 599 -6.26 7.99 -11.05
CA LYS A 599 -6.98 8.65 -9.95
C LYS A 599 -7.16 7.74 -8.74
N ARG A 600 -7.41 6.45 -8.95
CA ARG A 600 -7.51 5.46 -7.85
C ARG A 600 -6.18 5.33 -7.11
N ARG A 601 -5.08 5.18 -7.86
CA ARG A 601 -3.73 5.08 -7.29
C ARG A 601 -3.32 6.32 -6.51
N ILE A 602 -3.70 7.51 -6.97
CA ILE A 602 -3.46 8.76 -6.22
C ILE A 602 -4.16 8.72 -4.86
N ARG A 603 -5.43 8.33 -4.81
CA ARG A 603 -6.16 8.22 -3.53
C ARG A 603 -5.54 7.17 -2.61
N ALA A 604 -5.08 6.05 -3.16
CA ALA A 604 -4.35 5.03 -2.41
C ALA A 604 -3.02 5.58 -1.85
N LEU A 605 -2.25 6.33 -2.63
CA LEU A 605 -1.00 6.95 -2.17
C LEU A 605 -1.25 8.03 -1.09
N ASN A 606 -2.31 8.83 -1.23
CA ASN A 606 -2.69 9.78 -0.18
C ASN A 606 -3.07 9.05 1.12
N SER A 607 -3.84 7.95 1.01
CA SER A 607 -4.20 7.11 2.15
C SER A 607 -2.97 6.43 2.79
N LEU A 608 -1.99 6.04 1.97
CA LEU A 608 -0.70 5.52 2.43
C LEU A 608 0.07 6.55 3.25
N GLY A 609 0.04 7.82 2.86
CA GLY A 609 0.63 8.93 3.63
C GLY A 609 0.14 9.02 5.08
N GLU A 610 -1.12 8.64 5.32
CA GLU A 610 -1.73 8.60 6.66
C GLU A 610 -1.53 7.26 7.40
N HIS A 611 -1.04 6.24 6.68
CA HIS A 611 -0.92 4.87 7.18
C HIS A 611 0.52 4.55 7.65
N GLN A 612 0.88 5.09 8.81
CA GLN A 612 2.26 5.00 9.36
C GLN A 612 2.80 3.56 9.52
N GLU A 613 1.98 2.59 9.91
CA GLU A 613 2.43 1.20 10.07
C GLU A 613 2.90 0.60 8.73
N LEU A 614 2.03 0.63 7.71
CA LEU A 614 2.35 0.17 6.36
C LEU A 614 3.56 0.91 5.78
N LEU A 615 3.65 2.24 5.90
CA LEU A 615 4.81 2.99 5.41
C LEU A 615 6.12 2.48 6.01
N LYS A 616 6.16 2.31 7.34
CA LYS A 616 7.34 1.80 8.05
C LYS A 616 7.67 0.37 7.64
N MET A 617 6.66 -0.48 7.47
CA MET A 617 6.83 -1.85 7.00
C MET A 617 7.39 -1.91 5.57
N LEU A 618 6.92 -1.03 4.68
CA LEU A 618 7.40 -0.98 3.30
C LEU A 618 8.86 -0.51 3.23
N VAL A 619 9.26 0.42 4.10
CA VAL A 619 10.65 0.88 4.24
C VAL A 619 11.55 -0.22 4.81
N ASP A 620 11.13 -0.86 5.90
CA ASP A 620 11.84 -1.98 6.52
C ASP A 620 10.84 -3.06 6.96
N GLN A 621 10.83 -4.17 6.21
CA GLN A 621 9.87 -5.26 6.41
C GLN A 621 10.10 -5.99 7.75
N ARG A 622 11.28 -5.82 8.36
CA ARG A 622 11.68 -6.50 9.59
C ARG A 622 11.61 -5.61 10.81
N LEU A 623 11.31 -4.32 10.64
CA LEU A 623 11.30 -3.32 11.73
C LEU A 623 10.43 -3.76 12.91
N ARG A 624 9.29 -4.42 12.64
CA ARG A 624 8.32 -4.84 13.66
C ARG A 624 7.69 -6.19 13.36
N LEU A 625 8.49 -7.26 13.43
CA LEU A 625 7.95 -8.61 13.33
C LEU A 625 7.25 -9.02 14.63
N LEU A 626 5.96 -9.30 14.55
CA LEU A 626 5.15 -9.77 15.67
C LEU A 626 4.81 -11.26 15.51
N ASP A 627 4.51 -11.89 16.63
CA ASP A 627 3.95 -13.23 16.70
C ASP A 627 2.42 -13.13 16.62
N SER A 628 1.79 -13.91 15.74
CA SER A 628 0.33 -13.89 15.59
C SER A 628 -0.39 -14.46 16.81
N GLN A 629 0.24 -15.39 17.54
CA GLN A 629 -0.36 -16.20 18.61
C GLN A 629 -1.52 -17.10 18.14
N ASP A 630 -1.64 -17.28 16.83
CA ASP A 630 -2.60 -18.22 16.23
C ASP A 630 -2.25 -19.67 16.61
N PRO A 631 -3.25 -20.57 16.69
CA PRO A 631 -3.01 -21.99 16.89
C PRO A 631 -2.05 -22.55 15.84
N ALA A 632 -1.05 -23.31 16.28
CA ALA A 632 -0.17 -24.08 15.41
C ALA A 632 -0.66 -25.53 15.30
N ASP A 633 -1.96 -25.75 15.06
CA ASP A 633 -2.48 -27.10 14.83
C ASP A 633 -2.29 -27.48 13.37
N PHE A 634 -1.24 -28.27 13.14
CA PHE A 634 -0.84 -28.80 11.84
C PHE A 634 -0.86 -30.33 11.85
N SER A 635 -1.80 -30.92 12.58
CA SER A 635 -1.90 -32.38 12.77
C SER A 635 -2.77 -33.11 11.73
N ASP A 636 -3.48 -32.38 10.87
CA ASP A 636 -4.44 -32.95 9.94
C ASP A 636 -3.80 -33.62 8.70
N GLU A 637 -4.49 -34.62 8.14
CA GLU A 637 -4.02 -35.37 6.97
C GLU A 637 -3.78 -34.49 5.73
N HIS A 638 -4.54 -33.40 5.56
CA HIS A 638 -4.32 -32.48 4.45
C HIS A 638 -2.98 -31.77 4.59
N PHE A 639 -2.59 -31.32 5.80
CA PHE A 639 -1.25 -30.78 6.06
C PHE A 639 -0.15 -31.77 5.70
N ALA A 640 -0.28 -33.00 6.20
CA ALA A 640 0.71 -34.06 6.02
C ALA A 640 0.88 -34.45 4.53
N SER A 641 -0.13 -34.19 3.70
CA SER A 641 -0.09 -34.46 2.26
C SER A 641 0.72 -33.43 1.46
N LEU A 642 0.96 -32.23 2.01
CA LEU A 642 1.74 -31.17 1.37
C LEU A 642 3.23 -31.51 1.37
N ASP A 643 3.97 -30.98 0.39
CA ASP A 643 5.43 -31.01 0.46
C ASP A 643 5.99 -30.10 1.56
N GLU A 644 7.20 -30.43 2.01
CA GLU A 644 7.92 -29.76 3.10
C GLU A 644 7.96 -28.23 2.92
N ALA A 645 8.24 -27.74 1.71
CA ALA A 645 8.32 -26.30 1.45
C ALA A 645 6.98 -25.59 1.69
N LYS A 646 5.85 -26.21 1.34
CA LYS A 646 4.50 -25.68 1.61
C LYS A 646 4.15 -25.78 3.10
N GLN A 647 4.50 -26.88 3.75
CA GLN A 647 4.28 -27.05 5.19
C GLN A 647 5.00 -25.96 5.98
N GLU A 648 6.29 -25.76 5.71
CA GLU A 648 7.08 -24.71 6.35
C GLU A 648 6.54 -23.31 6.03
N ALA A 649 6.16 -23.05 4.77
CA ALA A 649 5.56 -21.77 4.39
C ALA A 649 4.27 -21.49 5.18
N LEU A 650 3.38 -22.48 5.31
CA LEU A 650 2.13 -22.36 6.08
C LEU A 650 2.41 -22.08 7.55
N CYS A 651 3.35 -22.80 8.17
CA CYS A 651 3.72 -22.56 9.57
C CYS A 651 4.26 -21.15 9.78
N GLU A 652 5.19 -20.71 8.91
CA GLU A 652 5.84 -19.40 9.04
C GLU A 652 4.86 -18.24 8.75
N MET A 653 4.06 -18.32 7.69
CA MET A 653 3.09 -17.26 7.35
C MET A 653 1.96 -17.16 8.38
N THR A 654 1.57 -18.28 8.99
CA THR A 654 0.57 -18.30 10.07
C THR A 654 1.14 -17.74 11.38
N ALA A 655 2.46 -17.79 11.60
CA ALA A 655 3.08 -17.34 12.84
C ALA A 655 3.52 -15.85 12.83
N ILE A 656 3.72 -15.25 11.66
CA ILE A 656 4.41 -13.95 11.52
C ILE A 656 3.46 -12.86 11.01
N LEU A 657 3.62 -11.66 11.59
CA LEU A 657 3.02 -10.40 11.16
C LEU A 657 4.14 -9.35 11.00
N PRO A 658 3.96 -8.30 10.18
CA PRO A 658 2.78 -7.98 9.38
C PRO A 658 2.79 -8.53 7.94
N ILE A 659 3.93 -9.02 7.43
CA ILE A 659 4.08 -9.44 6.03
C ILE A 659 4.81 -10.79 5.91
N TYR A 660 4.39 -11.59 4.93
CA TYR A 660 5.09 -12.80 4.49
C TYR A 660 5.10 -12.89 2.96
N LEU A 661 6.23 -13.35 2.40
CA LEU A 661 6.48 -13.39 0.95
C LEU A 661 6.68 -14.83 0.48
N VAL A 662 6.06 -15.22 -0.64
CA VAL A 662 6.24 -16.55 -1.23
C VAL A 662 6.64 -16.44 -2.69
N GLN A 663 7.81 -16.98 -3.02
CA GLN A 663 8.20 -17.22 -4.41
C GLN A 663 7.64 -18.57 -4.84
N GLY A 664 6.87 -18.58 -5.93
CA GLY A 664 6.27 -19.79 -6.48
C GLY A 664 6.57 -20.00 -7.96
N PRO A 665 7.63 -20.76 -8.30
CA PRO A 665 7.94 -21.20 -9.66
C PRO A 665 6.76 -21.88 -10.40
N PRO A 666 6.82 -22.08 -11.72
CA PRO A 666 5.78 -22.77 -12.48
C PRO A 666 5.44 -24.15 -11.92
N GLY A 667 4.14 -24.43 -11.77
CA GLY A 667 3.64 -25.76 -11.38
C GLY A 667 3.79 -26.12 -9.91
N VAL A 668 4.28 -25.23 -9.04
CA VAL A 668 4.47 -25.53 -7.60
C VAL A 668 3.19 -25.46 -6.77
N GLY A 669 2.04 -25.08 -7.35
CA GLY A 669 0.77 -25.02 -6.62
C GLY A 669 0.63 -23.81 -5.69
N LYS A 670 0.91 -22.59 -6.20
CA LYS A 670 0.69 -21.33 -5.47
C LYS A 670 -0.74 -21.18 -4.96
N THR A 671 -1.72 -21.34 -5.86
CA THR A 671 -3.15 -21.24 -5.54
C THR A 671 -3.58 -22.32 -4.54
N HIS A 672 -2.98 -23.52 -4.61
CA HIS A 672 -3.23 -24.59 -3.63
C HIS A 672 -2.75 -24.21 -2.22
N LEU A 673 -1.60 -23.53 -2.10
CA LEU A 673 -1.11 -23.00 -0.82
C LEU A 673 -2.08 -21.96 -0.23
N VAL A 674 -2.61 -21.06 -1.08
CA VAL A 674 -3.61 -20.06 -0.67
C VAL A 674 -4.92 -20.74 -0.25
N LYS A 675 -5.41 -21.71 -1.02
CA LYS A 675 -6.59 -22.52 -0.69
C LYS A 675 -6.48 -23.15 0.69
N GLU A 676 -5.32 -23.72 1.00
CA GLU A 676 -5.08 -24.36 2.28
C GLU A 676 -5.00 -23.37 3.45
N LEU A 677 -4.37 -22.21 3.24
CA LEU A 677 -4.39 -21.12 4.22
C LEU A 677 -5.83 -20.68 4.52
N VAL A 678 -6.64 -20.43 3.48
CA VAL A 678 -8.04 -20.00 3.61
C VAL A 678 -8.86 -21.03 4.37
N ARG A 679 -8.79 -22.31 3.95
CA ARG A 679 -9.50 -23.42 4.60
C ARG A 679 -9.20 -23.47 6.10
N ARG A 680 -7.91 -23.38 6.48
CA ARG A 680 -7.50 -23.37 7.89
C ARG A 680 -8.03 -22.18 8.66
N ARG A 681 -7.95 -20.97 8.07
CA ARG A 681 -8.45 -19.76 8.73
C ARG A 681 -9.95 -19.85 9.01
N PHE A 682 -10.75 -20.41 8.10
CA PHE A 682 -12.19 -20.59 8.32
C PHE A 682 -12.53 -21.71 9.30
N ILE A 683 -11.73 -22.76 9.38
CA ILE A 683 -11.88 -23.81 10.41
C ILE A 683 -11.59 -23.24 11.80
N GLU A 684 -10.55 -22.42 11.93
CA GLU A 684 -10.17 -21.80 13.20
C GLU A 684 -11.09 -20.64 13.60
N GLU A 685 -11.52 -19.84 12.63
CA GLU A 685 -12.35 -18.66 12.84
C GLU A 685 -13.31 -18.45 11.66
N PRO A 686 -14.57 -18.93 11.77
CA PRO A 686 -15.57 -18.78 10.70
C PRO A 686 -15.91 -17.32 10.36
N THR A 687 -15.66 -16.39 11.29
CA THR A 687 -15.92 -14.96 11.08
C THR A 687 -14.76 -14.21 10.41
N THR A 688 -13.65 -14.89 10.09
CA THR A 688 -12.48 -14.30 9.47
C THR A 688 -12.83 -13.59 8.17
N ARG A 689 -12.13 -12.48 7.90
CA ARG A 689 -12.29 -11.67 6.69
C ARG A 689 -11.01 -11.66 5.87
N LEU A 690 -11.09 -12.11 4.63
CA LEU A 690 -9.97 -12.27 3.72
C LEU A 690 -10.21 -11.45 2.45
N LEU A 691 -9.24 -10.61 2.09
CA LEU A 691 -9.17 -9.96 0.79
C LEU A 691 -8.23 -10.78 -0.11
N LEU A 692 -8.77 -11.35 -1.18
CA LEU A 692 -8.02 -12.12 -2.17
C LEU A 692 -7.93 -11.32 -3.47
N THR A 693 -6.70 -10.98 -3.86
CA THR A 693 -6.44 -10.06 -4.97
C THR A 693 -5.41 -10.59 -5.93
N ALA A 694 -5.52 -10.18 -7.19
CA ALA A 694 -4.51 -10.37 -8.22
C ALA A 694 -4.57 -9.21 -9.22
N GLN A 695 -3.56 -9.08 -10.08
CA GLN A 695 -3.53 -7.99 -11.06
C GLN A 695 -4.61 -8.13 -12.14
N SER A 696 -4.84 -9.34 -12.66
CA SER A 696 -5.77 -9.60 -13.78
C SER A 696 -7.08 -10.23 -13.33
N HIS A 697 -8.16 -9.95 -14.07
CA HIS A 697 -9.48 -10.58 -13.83
C HIS A 697 -9.41 -12.10 -13.89
N SER A 698 -8.72 -12.66 -14.89
CA SER A 698 -8.55 -14.10 -15.05
C SER A 698 -7.86 -14.77 -13.85
N ALA A 699 -6.85 -14.13 -13.26
CA ALA A 699 -6.18 -14.66 -12.08
C ALA A 699 -7.09 -14.64 -10.84
N VAL A 700 -7.87 -13.56 -10.67
CA VAL A 700 -8.84 -13.48 -9.57
C VAL A 700 -9.94 -14.54 -9.72
N ASP A 701 -10.45 -14.75 -10.93
CA ASP A 701 -11.53 -15.71 -11.16
C ASP A 701 -11.05 -17.17 -10.98
N HIS A 702 -9.83 -17.49 -11.43
CA HIS A 702 -9.19 -18.77 -11.13
C HIS A 702 -8.99 -18.97 -9.62
N LEU A 703 -8.46 -17.96 -8.92
CA LEU A 703 -8.27 -18.00 -7.46
C LEU A 703 -9.61 -18.21 -6.73
N MET A 704 -10.66 -17.51 -7.17
CA MET A 704 -12.00 -17.66 -6.62
C MET A 704 -12.52 -19.09 -6.78
N HIS A 705 -12.47 -19.65 -7.99
CA HIS A 705 -12.92 -21.00 -8.26
C HIS A 705 -12.22 -22.03 -7.34
N GLU A 706 -10.89 -21.96 -7.24
CA GLU A 706 -10.12 -22.91 -6.43
C GLU A 706 -10.38 -22.82 -4.93
N VAL A 707 -10.59 -21.60 -4.42
CA VAL A 707 -10.70 -21.33 -2.98
C VAL A 707 -12.13 -21.51 -2.48
N VAL A 708 -13.13 -21.07 -3.25
CA VAL A 708 -14.54 -21.14 -2.84
C VAL A 708 -14.96 -22.57 -2.54
N ASP A 709 -14.53 -23.52 -3.38
CA ASP A 709 -14.78 -24.95 -3.18
C ASP A 709 -14.24 -25.51 -1.85
N ALA A 710 -13.25 -24.85 -1.25
CA ALA A 710 -12.64 -25.27 0.02
C ALA A 710 -13.46 -24.86 1.25
N VAL A 711 -14.35 -23.87 1.12
CA VAL A 711 -15.06 -23.22 2.23
C VAL A 711 -16.58 -23.35 2.13
N THR A 712 -17.12 -23.82 1.01
CA THR A 712 -18.54 -24.12 0.87
C THR A 712 -18.90 -25.40 1.63
N ALA A 713 -19.49 -25.22 2.82
CA ALA A 713 -20.14 -26.29 3.56
C ALA A 713 -21.34 -26.86 2.77
N LYS A 714 -21.79 -28.07 3.13
CA LYS A 714 -23.02 -28.66 2.56
C LYS A 714 -24.30 -27.93 3.01
N ASP A 715 -24.23 -27.15 4.09
CA ASP A 715 -25.34 -26.31 4.58
C ASP A 715 -25.18 -24.86 4.10
N GLU A 716 -26.20 -24.36 3.40
CA GLU A 716 -26.27 -22.99 2.88
C GLU A 716 -26.29 -21.94 4.00
N ALA A 717 -26.72 -22.30 5.22
CA ALA A 717 -26.76 -21.42 6.36
C ALA A 717 -25.36 -21.10 6.94
N GLU A 718 -24.39 -21.98 6.74
CA GLU A 718 -23.01 -21.83 7.24
C GLU A 718 -22.05 -21.27 6.19
N ARG A 719 -22.54 -20.99 4.98
CA ARG A 719 -21.73 -20.47 3.88
C ARG A 719 -21.23 -19.06 4.19
N PRO A 720 -19.90 -18.79 4.08
CA PRO A 720 -19.38 -17.44 4.27
C PRO A 720 -19.91 -16.48 3.20
N LEU A 721 -20.03 -15.19 3.55
CA LEU A 721 -20.40 -14.17 2.57
C LEU A 721 -19.21 -13.89 1.64
N ILE A 722 -19.32 -14.38 0.41
CA ILE A 722 -18.32 -14.23 -0.65
C ILE A 722 -18.80 -13.17 -1.65
N VAL A 723 -17.90 -12.25 -2.02
CA VAL A 723 -18.18 -11.17 -2.96
C VAL A 723 -17.06 -11.09 -4.01
N ARG A 724 -17.44 -11.02 -5.28
CA ARG A 724 -16.57 -10.73 -6.41
C ARG A 724 -16.80 -9.31 -6.91
N CYS A 725 -15.77 -8.48 -6.89
CA CYS A 725 -15.82 -7.09 -7.38
C CYS A 725 -15.59 -7.03 -8.90
N LYS A 726 -16.67 -6.93 -9.70
CA LYS A 726 -16.59 -6.76 -11.16
C LYS A 726 -16.97 -5.34 -11.61
N ASN A 727 -16.51 -4.96 -12.80
CA ASN A 727 -16.84 -3.67 -13.39
C ASN A 727 -18.26 -3.74 -14.01
N ARG A 728 -19.16 -2.85 -13.59
CA ARG A 728 -20.61 -2.85 -13.95
C ARG A 728 -20.95 -2.79 -15.44
N LYS A 729 -19.97 -2.56 -16.34
CA LYS A 729 -20.22 -2.33 -17.77
C LYS A 729 -20.27 -3.61 -18.62
N ASN A 730 -19.84 -4.77 -18.11
CA ASN A 730 -19.60 -5.96 -18.92
C ASN A 730 -20.45 -7.21 -18.59
N THR A 731 -21.49 -7.08 -17.76
CA THR A 731 -22.31 -8.24 -17.37
C THR A 731 -23.77 -8.03 -17.71
N GLU A 732 -24.23 -8.71 -18.77
CA GLU A 732 -25.65 -8.77 -19.17
C GLU A 732 -26.48 -9.62 -18.18
N GLN A 733 -25.84 -10.43 -17.34
CA GLN A 733 -26.45 -11.16 -16.22
C GLN A 733 -25.50 -11.23 -15.01
N PRO A 734 -25.98 -11.05 -13.77
CA PRO A 734 -25.15 -11.23 -12.57
C PRO A 734 -24.80 -12.71 -12.38
N GLU A 735 -23.51 -13.04 -12.50
CA GLU A 735 -22.97 -14.34 -12.13
C GLU A 735 -23.00 -14.56 -10.60
N ASP A 736 -22.89 -15.81 -10.16
CA ASP A 736 -22.74 -16.16 -8.75
C ASP A 736 -21.63 -15.31 -8.09
N PHE A 737 -21.93 -14.77 -6.90
CA PHE A 737 -21.06 -13.92 -6.08
C PHE A 737 -20.81 -12.47 -6.53
N ASP A 738 -21.35 -12.00 -7.65
CA ASP A 738 -21.23 -10.57 -8.00
C ASP A 738 -21.86 -9.68 -6.92
N LEU A 739 -21.23 -8.54 -6.61
CA LEU A 739 -21.68 -7.62 -5.56
C LEU A 739 -23.14 -7.20 -5.73
N ALA A 740 -23.56 -6.94 -6.97
CA ALA A 740 -24.93 -6.58 -7.28
C ALA A 740 -25.91 -7.75 -7.01
N GLY A 741 -25.54 -8.97 -7.41
CA GLY A 741 -26.29 -10.19 -7.15
C GLY A 741 -26.42 -10.47 -5.66
N CYS A 742 -25.28 -10.55 -4.95
CA CYS A 742 -25.23 -10.75 -3.49
C CYS A 742 -26.06 -9.71 -2.73
N SER A 743 -26.01 -8.44 -3.14
CA SER A 743 -26.80 -7.38 -2.51
C SER A 743 -28.30 -7.59 -2.72
N SER A 744 -28.71 -8.01 -3.91
CA SER A 744 -30.11 -8.33 -4.23
C SER A 744 -30.63 -9.51 -3.39
N ASP A 745 -29.84 -10.57 -3.30
CA ASP A 745 -30.21 -11.77 -2.56
C ASP A 745 -30.27 -11.51 -1.04
N LEU A 746 -29.27 -10.79 -0.50
CA LEU A 746 -29.24 -10.44 0.92
C LEU A 746 -30.40 -9.52 1.31
N ILE A 747 -30.71 -8.49 0.52
CA ILE A 747 -31.84 -7.61 0.86
C ILE A 747 -33.17 -8.37 0.78
N ALA A 748 -33.34 -9.26 -0.20
CA ALA A 748 -34.52 -10.11 -0.31
C ALA A 748 -34.67 -11.01 0.94
N ARG A 749 -33.57 -11.67 1.37
CA ARG A 749 -33.54 -12.48 2.60
C ARG A 749 -33.87 -11.65 3.83
N VAL A 750 -33.26 -10.47 4.00
CA VAL A 750 -33.52 -9.58 5.14
C VAL A 750 -35.00 -9.16 5.18
N VAL A 751 -35.58 -8.75 4.04
CA VAL A 751 -36.99 -8.34 3.95
C VAL A 751 -37.94 -9.49 4.28
N SER A 752 -37.61 -10.71 3.87
CA SER A 752 -38.39 -11.92 4.19
C SER A 752 -38.20 -12.45 5.62
N SER A 753 -37.25 -11.89 6.38
CA SER A 753 -36.87 -12.43 7.69
C SER A 753 -37.86 -12.11 8.82
N PRO A 754 -37.88 -12.91 9.91
CA PRO A 754 -38.63 -12.59 11.11
C PRO A 754 -38.22 -11.25 11.76
N LEU A 755 -36.98 -10.79 11.54
CA LEU A 755 -36.49 -9.50 12.04
C LEU A 755 -37.18 -8.32 11.33
N ALA A 756 -37.31 -8.38 10.00
CA ALA A 756 -38.03 -7.37 9.25
C ALA A 756 -39.52 -7.35 9.59
N ALA A 757 -40.12 -8.53 9.85
CA ALA A 757 -41.51 -8.63 10.29
C ALA A 757 -41.75 -7.99 11.67
N ARG A 758 -40.74 -7.96 12.55
CA ARG A 758 -40.79 -7.31 13.88
C ARG A 758 -40.29 -5.86 13.88
N ALA A 759 -39.83 -5.36 12.74
CA ALA A 759 -39.29 -4.01 12.64
C ALA A 759 -40.39 -2.94 12.82
N SER A 760 -40.01 -1.74 13.26
CA SER A 760 -40.95 -0.62 13.32
C SER A 760 -41.50 -0.28 11.93
N PRO A 761 -42.72 0.29 11.81
CA PRO A 761 -43.30 0.63 10.51
C PRO A 761 -42.38 1.49 9.62
N TYR A 762 -41.64 2.41 10.25
CA TYR A 762 -40.63 3.23 9.59
C TYR A 762 -39.50 2.40 8.97
N LEU A 763 -38.92 1.47 9.72
CA LEU A 763 -37.84 0.60 9.24
C LEU A 763 -38.33 -0.38 8.17
N ALA A 764 -39.50 -0.98 8.37
CA ALA A 764 -40.11 -1.90 7.40
C ALA A 764 -40.35 -1.22 6.04
N GLN A 765 -40.87 0.02 6.04
CA GLN A 765 -41.05 0.81 4.82
C GLN A 765 -39.71 1.10 4.12
N ARG A 766 -38.66 1.46 4.88
CA ARG A 766 -37.32 1.72 4.31
C ARG A 766 -36.68 0.46 3.72
N LEU A 767 -36.81 -0.69 4.39
CA LEU A 767 -36.31 -1.97 3.88
C LEU A 767 -37.01 -2.36 2.57
N LYS A 768 -38.34 -2.19 2.49
CA LYS A 768 -39.11 -2.46 1.28
C LYS A 768 -38.72 -1.52 0.12
N ALA A 769 -38.54 -0.22 0.40
CA ALA A 769 -38.07 0.74 -0.59
C ALA A 769 -36.66 0.40 -1.10
N LEU A 770 -35.76 -0.01 -0.22
CA LEU A 770 -34.42 -0.45 -0.59
C LEU A 770 -34.45 -1.71 -1.46
N SER A 771 -35.26 -2.71 -1.10
CA SER A 771 -35.47 -3.94 -1.90
C SER A 771 -35.91 -3.61 -3.33
N GLN A 772 -36.87 -2.70 -3.49
CA GLN A 772 -37.34 -2.26 -4.80
C GLN A 772 -36.26 -1.53 -5.61
N CYS A 773 -35.35 -0.80 -4.95
CA CYS A 773 -34.24 -0.12 -5.62
C CYS A 773 -33.17 -1.11 -6.10
N VAL A 774 -32.90 -2.17 -5.32
CA VAL A 774 -31.86 -3.16 -5.62
C VAL A 774 -32.34 -4.19 -6.66
N GLN A 775 -33.63 -4.56 -6.64
CA GLN A 775 -34.23 -5.57 -7.54
C GLN A 775 -34.61 -5.05 -8.93
N ARG A 776 -34.58 -3.74 -9.20
CA ARG A 776 -34.78 -3.24 -10.57
C ARG A 776 -33.61 -3.71 -11.44
N ASP A 777 -33.92 -4.48 -12.49
CA ASP A 777 -32.99 -5.22 -13.37
C ASP A 777 -31.64 -4.54 -13.61
N GLY A 778 -30.59 -5.35 -13.60
CA GLY A 778 -29.16 -5.03 -13.75
C GLY A 778 -28.75 -4.40 -15.07
N GLY A 779 -29.42 -3.33 -15.46
CA GLY A 779 -29.18 -2.54 -16.67
C GLY A 779 -30.06 -1.27 -16.74
N ALA A 780 -31.15 -1.19 -15.97
CA ALA A 780 -31.97 0.02 -15.91
C ALA A 780 -31.25 1.12 -15.09
N LYS A 781 -31.06 2.31 -15.69
CA LYS A 781 -30.53 3.47 -14.97
C LYS A 781 -31.44 3.76 -13.76
N PRO A 782 -30.86 4.06 -12.58
CA PRO A 782 -31.64 4.42 -11.39
C PRO A 782 -32.60 5.57 -11.72
N ALA A 783 -33.87 5.47 -11.28
CA ALA A 783 -34.89 6.47 -11.62
C ALA A 783 -34.62 7.82 -10.93
N SER A 784 -33.80 7.83 -9.87
CA SER A 784 -33.33 9.06 -9.22
C SER A 784 -31.94 8.93 -8.57
N THR A 785 -31.26 10.06 -8.38
CA THR A 785 -29.97 10.16 -7.65
C THR A 785 -30.05 9.63 -6.22
N LYS A 786 -31.22 9.72 -5.59
CA LYS A 786 -31.45 9.25 -4.21
C LYS A 786 -31.49 7.71 -4.14
N GLU A 787 -32.12 7.05 -5.12
CA GLU A 787 -32.13 5.59 -5.22
C GLU A 787 -30.72 5.04 -5.46
N GLN A 788 -29.95 5.67 -6.36
CA GLN A 788 -28.57 5.27 -6.62
C GLN A 788 -27.70 5.34 -5.36
N ARG A 789 -27.80 6.44 -4.60
CA ARG A 789 -27.08 6.59 -3.32
C ARG A 789 -27.45 5.51 -2.32
N ALA A 790 -28.74 5.15 -2.21
CA ALA A 790 -29.20 4.12 -1.30
C ALA A 790 -28.68 2.72 -1.68
N ARG A 791 -28.72 2.38 -2.97
CA ARG A 791 -28.14 1.14 -3.49
C ARG A 791 -26.64 1.06 -3.24
N THR A 792 -25.90 2.10 -3.64
CA THR A 792 -24.46 2.19 -3.39
C THR A 792 -24.18 2.04 -1.90
N ALA A 793 -24.86 2.78 -1.03
CA ALA A 793 -24.65 2.67 0.43
C ALA A 793 -24.83 1.23 0.95
N PHE A 794 -25.87 0.52 0.50
CA PHE A 794 -26.10 -0.87 0.90
C PHE A 794 -25.02 -1.84 0.38
N GLU A 795 -24.61 -1.70 -0.88
CA GLU A 795 -23.50 -2.49 -1.43
C GLU A 795 -22.21 -2.27 -0.64
N GLY A 796 -21.97 -1.07 -0.12
CA GLY A 796 -20.83 -0.80 0.78
C GLY A 796 -20.95 -1.55 2.11
N VAL A 797 -22.15 -1.64 2.67
CA VAL A 797 -22.40 -2.47 3.86
C VAL A 797 -22.12 -3.95 3.56
N VAL A 798 -22.55 -4.46 2.41
CA VAL A 798 -22.29 -5.85 1.99
C VAL A 798 -20.79 -6.09 1.84
N LEU A 799 -20.05 -5.21 1.16
CA LEU A 799 -18.59 -5.30 1.01
C LEU A 799 -17.87 -5.30 2.37
N ARG A 800 -18.28 -4.44 3.30
CA ARG A 800 -17.69 -4.38 4.64
C ARG A 800 -18.12 -5.54 5.55
N ALA A 801 -19.18 -6.25 5.21
CA ALA A 801 -19.63 -7.44 5.94
C ALA A 801 -19.07 -8.74 5.34
N ALA A 802 -18.59 -8.72 4.11
CA ALA A 802 -18.11 -9.91 3.41
C ALA A 802 -16.92 -10.56 4.14
N ASN A 803 -17.00 -11.88 4.27
CA ASN A 803 -15.92 -12.74 4.78
C ASN A 803 -14.83 -12.91 3.72
N MET A 804 -15.19 -12.99 2.44
CA MET A 804 -14.22 -13.12 1.36
C MET A 804 -14.54 -12.12 0.26
N VAL A 805 -13.54 -11.32 -0.10
CA VAL A 805 -13.65 -10.36 -1.20
C VAL A 805 -12.60 -10.67 -2.25
N PHE A 806 -13.06 -10.95 -3.47
CA PHE A 806 -12.23 -11.22 -4.65
C PHE A 806 -12.20 -10.00 -5.56
N SER A 807 -11.02 -9.40 -5.73
CA SER A 807 -10.90 -8.12 -6.43
C SER A 807 -9.60 -8.01 -7.21
N THR A 808 -9.61 -7.27 -8.32
CA THR A 808 -8.35 -6.86 -8.96
C THR A 808 -7.71 -5.71 -8.17
N THR A 809 -6.39 -5.55 -8.27
CA THR A 809 -5.64 -4.50 -7.54
C THR A 809 -6.12 -3.07 -7.83
N ASN A 810 -6.81 -2.85 -8.96
CA ASN A 810 -7.28 -1.55 -9.41
C ASN A 810 -8.83 -1.43 -9.47
N ALA A 811 -9.58 -2.34 -8.85
CA ALA A 811 -11.04 -2.32 -8.90
C ALA A 811 -11.65 -1.09 -8.19
N PRO A 812 -12.77 -0.53 -8.70
CA PRO A 812 -13.47 0.60 -8.04
C PRO A 812 -13.96 0.24 -6.63
N ASP A 813 -14.39 -0.99 -6.42
CA ASP A 813 -14.88 -1.43 -5.10
C ASP A 813 -13.74 -1.54 -4.07
N LEU A 814 -12.51 -1.79 -4.53
CA LEU A 814 -11.33 -1.80 -3.67
C LEU A 814 -10.99 -0.38 -3.19
N GLU A 815 -11.00 0.58 -4.11
CA GLU A 815 -10.86 2.00 -3.79
C GLU A 815 -11.93 2.46 -2.78
N ARG A 816 -13.18 2.05 -3.00
CA ARG A 816 -14.27 2.31 -2.08
C ARG A 816 -14.02 1.73 -0.69
N LEU A 817 -13.50 0.50 -0.60
CA LEU A 817 -13.11 -0.10 0.68
C LEU A 817 -12.03 0.72 1.39
N ILE A 818 -11.09 1.32 0.65
CA ILE A 818 -10.06 2.21 1.23
C ILE A 818 -10.70 3.50 1.76
N GLU A 819 -11.56 4.15 0.96
CA GLU A 819 -12.26 5.38 1.34
C GLU A 819 -13.18 5.17 2.56
N GLU A 820 -13.87 4.03 2.62
CA GLU A 820 -14.75 3.64 3.73
C GLU A 820 -13.99 2.98 4.90
N ARG A 821 -12.64 2.95 4.84
CA ARG A 821 -11.75 2.37 5.86
C ARG A 821 -12.11 0.95 6.26
N GLY A 822 -12.45 0.13 5.26
CA GLY A 822 -12.64 -1.31 5.39
C GLY A 822 -11.36 -1.99 5.87
N GLN A 823 -11.52 -3.06 6.65
CA GLN A 823 -10.42 -3.81 7.25
C GLN A 823 -10.65 -5.31 7.11
N PHE A 824 -9.60 -6.02 6.75
CA PHE A 824 -9.54 -7.48 6.61
C PHE A 824 -8.51 -8.06 7.58
N ASP A 825 -8.75 -9.28 8.02
CA ASP A 825 -7.78 -10.02 8.84
C ASP A 825 -6.59 -10.49 8.02
N TRP A 826 -6.77 -10.67 6.71
CA TRP A 826 -5.69 -10.89 5.76
C TRP A 826 -5.95 -10.18 4.43
N THR A 827 -4.87 -9.67 3.85
CA THR A 827 -4.76 -9.40 2.41
C THR A 827 -3.83 -10.43 1.79
N ILE A 828 -4.31 -11.12 0.75
CA ILE A 828 -3.54 -12.05 -0.07
C ILE A 828 -3.46 -11.48 -1.49
N VAL A 829 -2.24 -11.27 -1.98
CA VAL A 829 -1.97 -10.82 -3.35
C VAL A 829 -1.30 -11.96 -4.12
N GLU A 830 -2.04 -12.59 -5.02
CA GLU A 830 -1.52 -13.60 -5.96
C GLU A 830 -0.98 -12.95 -7.23
N GLU A 831 0.01 -13.59 -7.84
CA GLU A 831 0.76 -13.05 -8.99
C GLU A 831 1.37 -11.66 -8.68
N ALA A 832 1.83 -11.46 -7.44
CA ALA A 832 2.34 -10.18 -6.95
C ALA A 832 3.52 -9.64 -7.77
N GLY A 833 4.32 -10.51 -8.39
CA GLY A 833 5.42 -10.13 -9.29
C GLY A 833 4.98 -9.47 -10.60
N LYS A 834 3.67 -9.47 -10.91
CA LYS A 834 3.12 -8.81 -12.10
C LYS A 834 2.52 -7.44 -11.82
N ALA A 835 2.37 -7.07 -10.56
CA ALA A 835 1.83 -5.77 -10.17
C ALA A 835 2.97 -4.79 -9.87
N THR A 836 2.79 -3.53 -10.25
CA THR A 836 3.70 -2.45 -9.82
C THR A 836 3.50 -2.14 -8.34
N GLY A 837 4.48 -1.53 -7.67
CA GLY A 837 4.31 -1.11 -6.27
C GLY A 837 3.10 -0.21 -6.05
N GLY A 838 2.80 0.69 -7.00
CA GLY A 838 1.61 1.54 -6.91
C GLY A 838 0.29 0.77 -6.95
N GLU A 839 0.23 -0.36 -7.65
CA GLU A 839 -0.94 -1.25 -7.65
C GLU A 839 -1.01 -2.11 -6.37
N LEU A 840 0.14 -2.49 -5.83
CA LEU A 840 0.25 -3.29 -4.61
C LEU A 840 -0.15 -2.50 -3.36
N VAL A 841 0.05 -1.18 -3.32
CA VAL A 841 -0.34 -0.34 -2.17
C VAL A 841 -1.83 -0.48 -1.85
N SER A 842 -2.71 -0.46 -2.86
CA SER A 842 -4.16 -0.50 -2.67
C SER A 842 -4.65 -1.67 -1.81
N PRO A 843 -4.36 -2.96 -2.13
CA PRO A 843 -4.77 -4.07 -1.28
C PRO A 843 -4.02 -4.13 0.06
N LEU A 844 -2.77 -3.67 0.13
CA LEU A 844 -1.97 -3.70 1.37
C LEU A 844 -2.46 -2.71 2.44
N LEU A 845 -3.18 -1.66 2.06
CA LEU A 845 -3.82 -0.70 2.97
C LEU A 845 -4.97 -1.28 3.79
N LEU A 846 -5.55 -2.40 3.34
CA LEU A 846 -6.82 -2.91 3.87
C LEU A 846 -6.64 -4.01 4.94
N SER A 847 -5.41 -4.35 5.30
CA SER A 847 -5.13 -5.32 6.36
C SER A 847 -3.77 -5.05 7.00
N HIS A 848 -3.63 -5.34 8.30
CA HIS A 848 -2.33 -5.38 8.98
C HIS A 848 -1.53 -6.66 8.64
N ARG A 849 -2.17 -7.69 8.10
CA ARG A 849 -1.54 -8.98 7.80
C ARG A 849 -1.59 -9.30 6.32
N ARG A 850 -0.42 -9.44 5.72
CA ARG A 850 -0.25 -9.40 4.27
C ARG A 850 0.55 -10.60 3.78
N LEU A 851 0.01 -11.29 2.78
CA LEU A 851 0.70 -12.33 2.04
C LEU A 851 0.86 -11.87 0.59
N MET A 852 2.09 -11.83 0.10
CA MET A 852 2.36 -11.64 -1.32
C MET A 852 2.95 -12.92 -1.89
N ILE A 853 2.30 -13.48 -2.91
CA ILE A 853 2.71 -14.71 -3.56
C ILE A 853 2.82 -14.49 -5.07
N GLY A 854 3.95 -14.87 -5.65
CA GLY A 854 4.21 -14.62 -7.07
C GLY A 854 5.52 -15.21 -7.53
N ASP A 855 5.90 -14.88 -8.77
CA ASP A 855 7.17 -15.30 -9.35
C ASP A 855 7.77 -14.15 -10.17
N HIS A 856 8.71 -13.43 -9.58
CA HIS A 856 9.40 -12.31 -10.24
C HIS A 856 10.38 -12.78 -11.33
N LYS A 857 10.62 -14.10 -11.47
CA LYS A 857 11.36 -14.69 -12.59
C LYS A 857 10.44 -15.02 -13.79
N GLN A 858 9.16 -14.70 -13.72
CA GLN A 858 8.22 -14.70 -14.85
C GLN A 858 7.91 -13.26 -15.31
N LEU A 859 6.94 -13.10 -16.21
CA LEU A 859 6.55 -11.81 -16.81
C LEU A 859 6.43 -10.69 -15.76
N PRO A 860 7.13 -9.56 -15.93
CA PRO A 860 7.05 -8.43 -15.01
C PRO A 860 5.79 -7.59 -15.29
N PRO A 861 5.53 -6.52 -14.51
CA PRO A 861 4.47 -5.56 -14.83
C PRO A 861 4.67 -4.93 -16.21
N TYR A 862 3.57 -4.53 -16.85
CA TYR A 862 3.59 -3.91 -18.17
C TYR A 862 4.49 -2.65 -18.18
N ARG A 863 5.34 -2.52 -19.21
CA ARG A 863 6.33 -1.45 -19.41
C ARG A 863 7.34 -1.20 -18.28
N SER A 864 7.45 -2.14 -17.33
CA SER A 864 8.32 -1.95 -16.15
C SER A 864 9.81 -1.86 -16.50
N ASP A 865 10.27 -2.52 -17.57
CA ASP A 865 11.68 -2.45 -18.00
C ASP A 865 12.02 -1.10 -18.63
N GLU A 866 11.12 -0.56 -19.47
CA GLU A 866 11.23 0.78 -20.05
C GLU A 866 11.24 1.84 -18.94
N MET A 867 10.29 1.74 -18.00
CA MET A 867 10.27 2.61 -16.82
C MET A 867 11.54 2.49 -15.99
N ARG A 868 12.03 1.27 -15.75
CA ARG A 868 13.27 1.01 -15.02
C ARG A 868 14.47 1.63 -15.72
N ALA A 869 14.52 1.62 -17.05
CA ALA A 869 15.59 2.25 -17.82
C ALA A 869 15.59 3.78 -17.63
N VAL A 870 14.41 4.40 -17.65
CA VAL A 870 14.25 5.84 -17.38
C VAL A 870 14.66 6.17 -15.94
N LEU A 871 14.13 5.44 -14.95
CA LEU A 871 14.38 5.71 -13.52
C LEU A 871 15.84 5.50 -13.10
N LYS A 872 16.57 4.61 -13.77
CA LYS A 872 18.02 4.41 -13.55
C LYS A 872 18.89 5.49 -14.18
N SER A 873 18.34 6.34 -15.05
CA SER A 873 19.06 7.38 -15.79
C SER A 873 18.76 8.75 -15.18
N PRO A 874 19.69 9.34 -14.40
CA PRO A 874 19.47 10.65 -13.76
C PRO A 874 19.12 11.76 -14.75
N SER A 875 19.72 11.75 -15.94
CA SER A 875 19.42 12.71 -17.02
C SER A 875 18.00 12.53 -17.56
N SER A 876 17.56 11.29 -17.78
CA SER A 876 16.20 10.98 -18.23
C SER A 876 15.16 11.40 -17.19
N VAL A 877 15.40 11.08 -15.90
CA VAL A 877 14.52 11.52 -14.80
C VAL A 877 14.43 13.04 -14.77
N LYS A 878 15.56 13.76 -14.91
CA LYS A 878 15.57 15.22 -14.95
C LYS A 878 14.72 15.79 -16.09
N GLU A 879 14.86 15.24 -17.30
CA GLU A 879 14.06 15.68 -18.44
C GLU A 879 12.57 15.38 -18.25
N VAL A 880 12.21 14.20 -17.73
CA VAL A 880 10.82 13.86 -17.38
C VAL A 880 10.27 14.83 -16.34
N MET A 881 11.02 15.13 -15.27
CA MET A 881 10.60 16.08 -14.22
C MET A 881 10.44 17.51 -14.74
N ALA A 882 11.17 17.90 -15.80
CA ALA A 882 11.05 19.22 -16.40
C ALA A 882 9.81 19.37 -17.31
N VAL A 883 9.45 18.32 -18.05
CA VAL A 883 8.42 18.39 -19.10
C VAL A 883 7.09 17.79 -18.67
N ALA A 884 7.10 16.58 -18.09
CA ALA A 884 5.88 15.80 -17.83
C ALA A 884 4.88 16.51 -16.92
N PRO A 885 5.28 17.20 -15.82
CA PRO A 885 4.32 17.88 -14.96
C PRO A 885 3.46 18.90 -15.71
N ASN A 886 4.03 19.63 -16.68
CA ASN A 886 3.31 20.64 -17.46
C ASN A 886 2.25 20.04 -18.41
N LEU A 887 2.42 18.77 -18.80
CA LEU A 887 1.51 18.04 -19.68
C LEU A 887 0.47 17.21 -18.93
N ILE A 888 0.49 17.22 -17.59
CA ILE A 888 -0.39 16.44 -16.72
C ILE A 888 -1.26 17.39 -15.89
N SER A 889 -2.58 17.16 -15.91
CA SER A 889 -3.52 17.96 -15.13
C SER A 889 -3.23 17.90 -13.64
N ARG A 890 -3.47 19.00 -12.90
CA ARG A 890 -3.31 19.02 -11.43
C ARG A 890 -4.13 17.93 -10.72
N SER A 891 -5.27 17.53 -11.30
CA SER A 891 -6.12 16.46 -10.76
C SER A 891 -5.48 15.07 -10.77
N LEU A 892 -4.39 14.89 -11.53
CA LEU A 892 -3.63 13.66 -11.66
C LEU A 892 -2.26 13.69 -10.95
N ARG A 893 -1.95 14.75 -10.21
CA ARG A 893 -0.69 14.87 -9.45
C ARG A 893 -0.87 14.32 -8.03
N GLY A 894 -1.80 14.86 -7.25
CA GLY A 894 -2.01 14.44 -5.85
C GLY A 894 -0.85 14.85 -4.92
N ASP A 895 -0.99 14.60 -3.62
CA ASP A 895 -0.15 15.23 -2.59
C ASP A 895 1.29 14.73 -2.62
N ALA A 896 1.50 13.43 -2.81
CA ALA A 896 2.84 12.84 -2.89
C ALA A 896 3.63 13.31 -4.12
N MET A 897 2.95 13.63 -5.23
CA MET A 897 3.58 14.20 -6.41
C MET A 897 3.95 15.66 -6.21
N GLU A 898 3.07 16.45 -5.59
CA GLU A 898 3.38 17.86 -5.30
C GLU A 898 4.56 17.95 -4.32
N ASP A 899 4.62 17.11 -3.28
CA ASP A 899 5.80 17.02 -2.39
C ASP A 899 7.07 16.60 -3.14
N LEU A 900 6.97 15.68 -4.11
CA LEU A 900 8.10 15.33 -4.98
C LEU A 900 8.56 16.53 -5.83
N LEU A 901 7.63 17.30 -6.41
CA LEU A 901 7.94 18.45 -7.25
C LEU A 901 8.58 19.59 -6.43
N GLU A 902 8.07 19.86 -5.24
CA GLU A 902 8.65 20.82 -4.30
C GLU A 902 10.06 20.40 -3.89
N TYR A 903 10.23 19.15 -3.45
CA TYR A 903 11.53 18.59 -3.08
C TYR A 903 12.55 18.65 -4.23
N TRP A 904 12.08 18.41 -5.47
CA TRP A 904 12.92 18.47 -6.66
C TRP A 904 13.41 19.90 -6.96
N GLN A 905 12.55 20.90 -6.76
CA GLN A 905 12.93 22.32 -6.92
C GLN A 905 13.97 22.75 -5.89
N GLU A 906 13.89 22.24 -4.66
CA GLU A 906 14.82 22.57 -3.57
C GLU A 906 16.17 21.85 -3.70
N SER A 907 16.15 20.57 -4.05
CA SER A 907 17.34 19.68 -3.98
C SER A 907 18.13 19.60 -5.29
N GLY A 908 17.54 19.99 -6.43
CA GLY A 908 18.20 20.00 -7.72
C GLY A 908 18.73 18.63 -8.18
N GLU A 909 19.87 18.62 -8.87
CA GLU A 909 20.44 17.42 -9.51
C GLU A 909 20.90 16.34 -8.52
N GLU A 910 21.26 16.70 -7.29
CA GLU A 910 21.81 15.76 -6.28
C GLU A 910 20.77 14.69 -5.86
N ALA A 911 19.47 15.02 -5.93
CA ALA A 911 18.39 14.11 -5.56
C ALA A 911 18.05 13.06 -6.63
N SER A 912 18.43 13.28 -7.89
CA SER A 912 17.97 12.50 -9.05
C SER A 912 18.34 11.01 -8.98
N ALA A 913 19.58 10.70 -8.60
CA ALA A 913 20.08 9.32 -8.56
C ALA A 913 19.46 8.53 -7.39
N ALA A 914 19.37 9.14 -6.20
CA ALA A 914 18.83 8.48 -5.01
C ALA A 914 17.31 8.22 -5.13
N VAL A 915 16.55 9.24 -5.55
CA VAL A 915 15.09 9.09 -5.75
C VAL A 915 14.80 8.16 -6.93
N GLY A 916 15.58 8.22 -8.01
CA GLY A 916 15.46 7.29 -9.14
C GLY A 916 15.70 5.83 -8.73
N ALA A 917 16.74 5.55 -7.94
CA ALA A 917 16.99 4.21 -7.41
C ALA A 917 15.85 3.73 -6.50
N ALA A 918 15.41 4.56 -5.54
CA ALA A 918 14.28 4.24 -4.67
C ALA A 918 12.98 4.02 -5.47
N ALA A 919 12.77 4.75 -6.57
CA ALA A 919 11.61 4.58 -7.44
C ALA A 919 11.64 3.27 -8.23
N VAL A 920 12.82 2.75 -8.60
CA VAL A 920 12.95 1.39 -9.17
C VAL A 920 12.56 0.34 -8.15
N ASP A 921 13.05 0.48 -6.91
CA ASP A 921 12.77 -0.43 -5.82
C ASP A 921 11.27 -0.45 -5.48
N ALA A 922 10.64 0.73 -5.49
CA ALA A 922 9.21 0.90 -5.32
C ALA A 922 8.41 0.36 -6.51
N LEU A 923 8.87 0.56 -7.76
CA LEU A 923 8.20 0.04 -8.96
C LEU A 923 8.12 -1.49 -8.94
N LEU A 924 9.22 -2.16 -8.60
CA LEU A 924 9.38 -3.62 -8.56
C LEU A 924 9.31 -4.16 -7.12
N MET A 925 8.41 -3.60 -6.30
CA MET A 925 8.31 -3.82 -4.86
C MET A 925 8.44 -5.29 -4.42
N PHE A 926 7.70 -6.21 -5.06
CA PHE A 926 7.75 -7.63 -4.71
C PHE A 926 9.14 -8.25 -4.98
N GLU A 927 9.72 -7.99 -6.16
CA GLU A 927 11.07 -8.44 -6.53
C GLU A 927 12.11 -7.91 -5.54
N THR A 928 12.06 -6.60 -5.26
CA THR A 928 12.99 -5.94 -4.33
C THR A 928 12.94 -6.57 -2.95
N MET A 929 11.75 -6.74 -2.38
CA MET A 929 11.59 -7.28 -1.02
C MET A 929 12.03 -8.74 -0.92
N ILE A 930 11.66 -9.56 -1.91
CA ILE A 930 11.94 -11.01 -1.85
C ILE A 930 13.42 -11.31 -2.09
N GLU A 931 14.08 -10.60 -3.01
CA GLU A 931 15.52 -10.75 -3.25
C GLU A 931 16.36 -10.21 -2.09
N ALA A 932 15.94 -9.12 -1.44
CA ALA A 932 16.59 -8.61 -0.24
C ALA A 932 16.56 -9.64 0.91
N GLU A 933 15.40 -10.27 1.15
CA GLU A 933 15.27 -11.30 2.19
C GLU A 933 16.02 -12.59 1.81
N PHE A 934 15.98 -13.06 0.56
CA PHE A 934 16.78 -14.22 0.14
C PHE A 934 18.29 -13.96 0.22
N GLY A 935 18.74 -12.76 -0.15
CA GLY A 935 20.13 -12.33 0.04
C GLY A 935 20.55 -12.39 1.51
N ARG A 936 19.70 -11.89 2.41
CA ARG A 936 19.91 -11.95 3.86
C ARG A 936 19.94 -13.39 4.39
N GLN A 937 19.03 -14.25 3.96
CA GLN A 937 18.98 -15.67 4.35
C GLN A 937 20.22 -16.46 3.90
N LYS A 938 20.80 -16.10 2.75
CA LYS A 938 22.07 -16.68 2.27
C LYS A 938 23.25 -16.27 3.17
N LEU A 939 23.26 -15.03 3.67
CA LEU A 939 24.33 -14.49 4.53
C LEU A 939 24.20 -14.91 6.00
N SER A 940 22.97 -15.06 6.52
CA SER A 940 22.73 -15.40 7.93
C SER A 940 21.57 -16.39 8.10
N LYS A 941 21.82 -17.46 8.86
CA LYS A 941 20.80 -18.47 9.20
C LYS A 941 19.94 -18.11 10.42
N GLY A 942 20.22 -16.99 11.09
CA GLY A 942 19.52 -16.57 12.31
C GLY A 942 18.26 -15.74 12.05
N GLY A 943 17.34 -15.69 13.03
CA GLY A 943 16.13 -14.86 13.00
C GLY A 943 14.94 -15.48 12.26
N ARG A 944 13.74 -14.94 12.50
CA ARG A 944 12.50 -15.36 11.83
C ARG A 944 12.57 -15.09 10.32
N ARG A 945 12.15 -16.06 9.51
CA ARG A 945 12.08 -15.94 8.03
C ARG A 945 10.77 -15.25 7.66
N ILE A 946 10.85 -14.29 6.74
CA ILE A 946 9.66 -13.60 6.20
C ILE A 946 9.42 -13.90 4.72
N ALA A 947 10.27 -14.74 4.12
CA ALA A 947 10.12 -15.18 2.74
C ALA A 947 10.54 -16.63 2.56
N ARG A 948 9.87 -17.33 1.63
CA ARG A 948 10.20 -18.71 1.26
C ARG A 948 9.95 -18.99 -0.22
N SER A 949 10.78 -19.85 -0.81
CA SER A 949 10.61 -20.34 -2.17
C SER A 949 10.03 -21.75 -2.17
N LEU A 950 9.01 -21.99 -3.00
CA LEU A 950 8.42 -23.31 -3.20
C LEU A 950 9.24 -24.10 -4.23
N THR A 951 9.62 -25.33 -3.90
CA THR A 951 10.61 -26.09 -4.68
C THR A 951 10.06 -27.34 -5.36
N VAL A 952 8.84 -27.75 -5.05
CA VAL A 952 8.25 -28.99 -5.60
C VAL A 952 7.14 -28.66 -6.60
N GLN A 953 7.32 -29.08 -7.86
CA GLN A 953 6.38 -28.90 -8.95
C GLN A 953 5.54 -30.16 -9.21
N HIS A 954 4.27 -29.94 -9.57
CA HIS A 954 3.22 -30.96 -9.71
C HIS A 954 2.62 -31.03 -11.13
N ARG A 955 3.14 -30.23 -12.06
CA ARG A 955 2.54 -29.98 -13.39
C ARG A 955 3.28 -30.71 -14.51
N MET A 956 4.56 -30.38 -14.68
CA MET A 956 5.37 -30.67 -15.86
C MET A 956 6.03 -32.05 -15.77
N HIS A 957 6.28 -32.66 -16.92
CA HIS A 957 7.10 -33.86 -17.03
C HIS A 957 8.50 -33.62 -16.41
N PRO A 958 9.11 -34.60 -15.72
CA PRO A 958 10.38 -34.41 -15.02
C PRO A 958 11.50 -33.78 -15.86
N GLN A 959 11.64 -34.18 -17.12
CA GLN A 959 12.65 -33.63 -18.03
C GLN A 959 12.41 -32.15 -18.37
N ILE A 960 11.15 -31.75 -18.56
CA ILE A 960 10.76 -30.34 -18.80
C ILE A 960 11.05 -29.51 -17.55
N ALA A 961 10.69 -30.04 -16.37
CA ALA A 961 10.96 -29.39 -15.09
C ALA A 961 12.47 -29.23 -14.81
N GLU A 962 13.29 -30.23 -15.15
CA GLU A 962 14.76 -30.16 -14.98
C GLU A 962 15.38 -29.08 -15.87
N LEU A 963 14.94 -28.97 -17.13
CA LEU A 963 15.38 -27.91 -18.05
C LEU A 963 15.09 -26.51 -17.46
N ILE A 964 13.85 -26.28 -17.02
CA ILE A 964 13.42 -25.01 -16.42
C ILE A 964 14.18 -24.75 -15.12
N SER A 965 14.36 -25.78 -14.30
CA SER A 965 15.06 -25.67 -13.03
C SER A 965 16.50 -25.21 -13.21
N LYS A 966 17.25 -25.83 -14.13
CA LYS A 966 18.66 -25.49 -14.39
C LYS A 966 18.80 -24.10 -15.00
N THR A 967 17.87 -23.72 -15.87
CA THR A 967 17.93 -22.47 -16.63
C THR A 967 17.53 -21.25 -15.78
N PHE A 968 16.49 -21.35 -14.94
CA PHE A 968 15.89 -20.18 -14.29
C PHE A 968 15.92 -20.23 -12.75
N TYR A 969 16.09 -21.41 -12.13
CA TYR A 969 15.94 -21.60 -10.69
C TYR A 969 17.13 -22.31 -10.03
N ASP A 970 18.33 -22.19 -10.60
CA ASP A 970 19.59 -22.68 -10.02
C ASP A 970 19.57 -24.17 -9.61
N GLY A 971 18.78 -25.00 -10.32
CA GLY A 971 18.64 -26.43 -10.02
C GLY A 971 17.79 -26.76 -8.77
N SER A 972 17.08 -25.78 -8.21
CA SER A 972 16.31 -25.95 -6.96
C SER A 972 14.91 -26.58 -7.14
N LEU A 973 14.34 -26.53 -8.35
CA LEU A 973 12.99 -27.01 -8.65
C LEU A 973 13.00 -28.52 -8.93
N ARG A 974 12.14 -29.27 -8.22
CA ARG A 974 12.07 -30.73 -8.28
C ARG A 974 10.66 -31.20 -8.58
N THR A 975 10.52 -32.35 -9.23
CA THR A 975 9.21 -32.98 -9.49
C THR A 975 8.75 -33.80 -8.29
N ASP A 976 7.48 -33.66 -7.92
CA ASP A 976 6.86 -34.48 -6.87
C ASP A 976 7.02 -35.99 -7.15
N PRO A 977 7.37 -36.82 -6.16
CA PRO A 977 7.56 -38.26 -6.36
C PRO A 977 6.32 -39.00 -6.88
N LYS A 978 5.11 -38.64 -6.41
CA LYS A 978 3.85 -39.25 -6.89
C LYS A 978 3.59 -38.84 -8.33
N ARG A 979 3.84 -37.57 -8.66
CA ARG A 979 3.71 -37.07 -10.04
C ARG A 979 4.71 -37.74 -10.98
N LYS A 980 5.96 -37.93 -10.55
CA LYS A 980 6.98 -38.66 -11.32
C LYS A 980 6.55 -40.10 -11.57
N ALA A 981 6.15 -40.82 -10.53
CA ALA A 981 5.64 -42.19 -10.65
C ALA A 981 4.43 -42.28 -11.60
N ARG A 982 3.56 -41.26 -11.60
CA ARG A 982 2.44 -41.17 -12.53
C ARG A 982 2.88 -41.03 -13.99
N PHE A 983 3.86 -40.18 -14.28
CA PHE A 983 4.42 -40.07 -15.64
C PHE A 983 5.14 -41.35 -16.09
N ASP A 984 5.76 -42.09 -15.16
CA ASP A 984 6.42 -43.36 -15.46
C ASP A 984 5.41 -44.49 -15.71
N ALA A 985 4.26 -44.47 -15.04
CA ALA A 985 3.23 -45.52 -15.12
C ALA A 985 2.16 -45.27 -16.20
N GLU A 986 1.72 -44.02 -16.37
CA GLU A 986 0.71 -43.63 -17.35
C GLU A 986 1.40 -43.17 -18.64
N PRO A 987 1.11 -43.80 -19.80
CA PRO A 987 1.73 -43.39 -21.03
C PRO A 987 1.16 -42.04 -21.49
N SER A 988 2.00 -41.21 -22.11
CA SER A 988 1.59 -39.88 -22.62
C SER A 988 0.27 -39.92 -23.40
N PRO A 989 -0.67 -38.98 -23.14
CA PRO A 989 -1.94 -38.87 -23.88
C PRO A 989 -1.71 -38.46 -25.34
N VAL A 990 -0.52 -37.95 -25.66
CA VAL A 990 -0.11 -37.61 -27.03
C VAL A 990 1.05 -38.48 -27.46
N ALA A 991 0.89 -39.11 -28.63
CA ALA A 991 1.88 -39.91 -29.29
C ALA A 991 2.34 -39.24 -30.59
N SER A 992 3.48 -39.68 -31.12
CA SER A 992 3.79 -39.45 -32.53
C SER A 992 3.09 -40.50 -33.39
N ARG A 993 2.70 -40.11 -34.60
CA ARG A 993 2.11 -41.01 -35.61
C ARG A 993 3.02 -42.22 -35.85
N GLN A 994 2.42 -43.42 -35.96
CA GLN A 994 3.20 -44.64 -36.23
C GLN A 994 3.97 -44.52 -37.56
N GLY A 995 5.28 -44.76 -37.51
CA GLY A 995 6.19 -44.59 -38.65
C GLY A 995 6.61 -43.13 -38.94
N GLY A 996 6.16 -42.16 -38.14
CA GLY A 996 6.55 -40.76 -38.26
C GLY A 996 7.96 -40.50 -37.73
N GLU A 997 8.62 -39.46 -38.24
CA GLU A 997 10.01 -39.10 -37.88
C GLU A 997 10.11 -38.30 -36.57
N LEU A 998 8.99 -37.89 -35.97
CA LEU A 998 8.96 -37.08 -34.75
C LEU A 998 9.17 -37.97 -33.49
N PRO A 999 10.25 -37.82 -32.70
CA PRO A 999 10.52 -38.64 -31.52
C PRO A 999 9.48 -38.46 -30.41
N SER A 1000 9.03 -39.55 -29.78
CA SER A 1000 8.07 -39.50 -28.66
C SER A 1000 8.66 -39.01 -27.32
N ALA A 1001 9.77 -38.28 -27.34
CA ALA A 1001 10.41 -37.71 -26.15
C ALA A 1001 9.59 -36.54 -25.57
N ALA A 1002 9.69 -36.30 -24.26
CA ALA A 1002 8.99 -35.20 -23.61
C ALA A 1002 9.47 -33.82 -24.08
N ILE A 1003 10.74 -33.72 -24.48
CA ILE A 1003 11.29 -32.54 -25.17
C ILE A 1003 11.77 -32.99 -26.54
N THR A 1004 11.31 -32.29 -27.59
CA THR A 1004 11.77 -32.53 -28.96
C THR A 1004 12.26 -31.22 -29.57
N LEU A 1005 13.46 -31.22 -30.12
CA LEU A 1005 14.05 -30.11 -30.88
C LEU A 1005 13.87 -30.39 -32.36
N VAL A 1006 13.20 -29.49 -33.07
CA VAL A 1006 13.10 -29.50 -34.54
C VAL A 1006 14.04 -28.42 -35.04
N ASN A 1007 15.26 -28.84 -35.38
CA ASN A 1007 16.32 -27.95 -35.83
C ASN A 1007 16.06 -27.55 -37.28
N VAL A 1008 15.77 -26.26 -37.47
CA VAL A 1008 15.72 -25.63 -38.79
C VAL A 1008 17.15 -25.17 -39.14
N PRO A 1009 17.66 -25.49 -40.35
CA PRO A 1009 19.03 -25.15 -40.74
C PRO A 1009 19.37 -23.66 -40.53
N ASP A 1010 20.59 -23.39 -40.08
CA ASP A 1010 21.14 -22.02 -39.97
C ASP A 1010 21.29 -21.41 -41.38
N LEU A 1011 20.81 -20.17 -41.55
CA LEU A 1011 20.96 -19.41 -42.79
C LEU A 1011 22.42 -19.18 -43.19
N GLN A 1012 23.35 -19.21 -42.24
CA GLN A 1012 24.78 -19.03 -42.53
C GLN A 1012 25.47 -20.31 -43.02
N GLY A 1013 24.83 -21.47 -42.87
CA GLY A 1013 25.38 -22.79 -43.22
C GLY A 1013 25.17 -23.24 -44.67
N GLU A 1014 24.21 -22.65 -45.41
CA GLU A 1014 23.89 -23.04 -46.79
C GLU A 1014 24.09 -21.86 -47.76
N VAL A 1015 25.15 -21.93 -48.57
CA VAL A 1015 25.46 -20.92 -49.59
C VAL A 1015 24.47 -21.04 -50.76
N GLY A 1016 23.61 -20.04 -50.93
CA GLY A 1016 23.03 -19.71 -52.24
C GLY A 1016 21.51 -19.86 -52.43
N GLN A 1017 20.75 -20.37 -51.46
CA GLN A 1017 19.28 -20.35 -51.51
C GLN A 1017 18.67 -20.25 -50.10
N LEU A 1018 17.76 -19.29 -49.89
CA LEU A 1018 16.55 -19.33 -49.03
C LEU A 1018 16.34 -18.21 -48.00
N GLU A 1019 15.04 -17.90 -47.85
CA GLU A 1019 14.40 -16.91 -46.97
C GLU A 1019 14.67 -17.23 -45.48
N GLY A 1020 15.13 -16.22 -44.74
CA GLY A 1020 15.30 -16.25 -43.29
C GLY A 1020 14.13 -15.64 -42.53
N ASP A 1021 14.40 -15.05 -41.36
CA ASP A 1021 13.41 -14.17 -40.73
C ASP A 1021 13.20 -12.88 -41.57
N SER A 1022 11.96 -12.39 -41.63
CA SER A 1022 11.59 -11.18 -42.39
C SER A 1022 11.53 -9.96 -41.46
N LEU A 1023 12.01 -8.79 -41.93
CA LEU A 1023 12.07 -7.53 -41.17
C LEU A 1023 10.74 -7.12 -40.52
N PRO A 1024 10.78 -6.34 -39.42
CA PRO A 1024 9.65 -6.15 -38.50
C PRO A 1024 8.33 -5.78 -39.19
N PRO A 1025 7.20 -6.38 -38.76
CA PRO A 1025 7.09 -7.41 -37.73
C PRO A 1025 7.63 -8.78 -38.19
N TRP A 1026 8.36 -9.45 -37.28
CA TRP A 1026 9.16 -10.65 -37.55
C TRP A 1026 8.33 -11.89 -37.86
N THR A 1027 8.71 -12.63 -38.90
CA THR A 1027 8.12 -13.94 -39.26
C THR A 1027 9.16 -14.86 -39.87
N ASN A 1028 8.93 -16.17 -39.82
CA ASN A 1028 9.78 -17.18 -40.43
C ASN A 1028 8.90 -18.25 -41.11
N ASN A 1029 8.86 -18.23 -42.44
CA ASN A 1029 8.05 -19.14 -43.26
C ASN A 1029 8.48 -20.60 -43.12
N ARG A 1030 9.78 -20.86 -42.99
CA ARG A 1030 10.31 -22.22 -42.82
C ARG A 1030 9.85 -22.82 -41.49
N GLU A 1031 9.88 -22.02 -40.42
CA GLU A 1031 9.32 -22.46 -39.14
C GLU A 1031 7.80 -22.68 -39.20
N VAL A 1032 7.05 -21.89 -39.98
CA VAL A 1032 5.61 -22.15 -40.19
C VAL A 1032 5.39 -23.54 -40.80
N ARG A 1033 6.12 -23.87 -41.88
CA ARG A 1033 6.06 -25.21 -42.52
C ARG A 1033 6.53 -26.33 -41.61
N ALA A 1034 7.58 -26.10 -40.82
CA ALA A 1034 8.07 -27.06 -39.85
C ALA A 1034 7.03 -27.30 -38.73
N VAL A 1035 6.34 -26.27 -38.26
CA VAL A 1035 5.25 -26.41 -37.29
C VAL A 1035 4.06 -27.18 -37.91
N GLU A 1036 3.64 -26.86 -39.14
CA GLU A 1036 2.62 -27.65 -39.85
C GLU A 1036 3.00 -29.12 -39.95
N TRP A 1037 4.26 -29.40 -40.30
CA TRP A 1037 4.79 -30.75 -40.34
C TRP A 1037 4.73 -31.41 -38.96
N VAL A 1038 5.21 -30.76 -37.89
CA VAL A 1038 5.11 -31.28 -36.50
C VAL A 1038 3.66 -31.61 -36.16
N LEU A 1039 2.72 -30.70 -36.42
CA LEU A 1039 1.30 -30.88 -36.12
C LEU A 1039 0.72 -32.08 -36.88
N SER A 1040 1.14 -32.32 -38.13
CA SER A 1040 0.72 -33.50 -38.91
C SER A 1040 1.22 -34.84 -38.33
N GLN A 1041 2.28 -34.81 -37.52
CA GLN A 1041 2.88 -35.98 -36.89
C GLN A 1041 2.33 -36.26 -35.48
N LEU A 1042 1.56 -35.35 -34.88
CA LEU A 1042 0.96 -35.54 -33.55
C LEU A 1042 -0.30 -36.39 -33.63
N GLN A 1043 -0.48 -37.31 -32.70
CA GLN A 1043 -1.68 -38.15 -32.62
C GLN A 1043 -2.16 -38.24 -31.17
N ALA A 1044 -3.44 -37.92 -30.95
CA ALA A 1044 -4.10 -38.18 -29.67
C ALA A 1044 -4.29 -39.68 -29.49
N LYS A 1045 -4.09 -40.20 -28.26
CA LYS A 1045 -4.40 -41.61 -27.99
C LYS A 1045 -5.91 -41.83 -27.94
N ASN A 1046 -6.36 -42.98 -28.44
CA ASN A 1046 -7.77 -43.38 -28.46
C ASN A 1046 -8.47 -43.15 -27.11
N GLY A 1047 -9.54 -42.37 -27.12
CA GLY A 1047 -10.35 -42.06 -25.93
C GLY A 1047 -9.81 -40.92 -25.06
N SER A 1048 -8.75 -40.22 -25.48
CA SER A 1048 -8.27 -38.99 -24.84
C SER A 1048 -8.45 -37.78 -25.76
N ASN A 1049 -8.89 -36.65 -25.21
CA ASN A 1049 -8.94 -35.35 -25.89
C ASN A 1049 -7.87 -34.43 -25.27
N PRO A 1050 -6.58 -34.61 -25.60
CA PRO A 1050 -5.49 -33.83 -25.01
C PRO A 1050 -5.52 -32.38 -25.46
N THR A 1051 -5.05 -31.49 -24.59
CA THR A 1051 -4.93 -30.06 -24.88
C THR A 1051 -3.67 -29.74 -25.70
N LEU A 1052 -3.84 -28.94 -26.75
CA LEU A 1052 -2.75 -28.47 -27.62
C LEU A 1052 -2.63 -26.94 -27.60
N ALA A 1053 -1.40 -26.45 -27.64
CA ALA A 1053 -1.10 -25.03 -27.87
C ALA A 1053 0.10 -24.85 -28.81
N VAL A 1054 0.00 -23.87 -29.70
CA VAL A 1054 1.07 -23.44 -30.61
C VAL A 1054 1.46 -22.01 -30.24
N LEU A 1055 2.68 -21.83 -29.73
CA LEU A 1055 3.14 -20.58 -29.17
C LEU A 1055 4.28 -19.98 -29.99
N SER A 1056 4.27 -18.67 -30.15
CA SER A 1056 5.42 -17.94 -30.68
C SER A 1056 5.58 -16.59 -29.96
N PRO A 1057 6.82 -16.11 -29.77
CA PRO A 1057 7.10 -14.76 -29.27
C PRO A 1057 6.47 -13.62 -30.08
N TYR A 1058 6.23 -13.83 -31.39
CA TYR A 1058 5.91 -12.75 -32.32
C TYR A 1058 4.47 -12.84 -32.83
N ALA A 1059 3.67 -11.79 -32.62
CA ALA A 1059 2.25 -11.77 -33.00
C ALA A 1059 2.01 -12.07 -34.49
N ARG A 1060 2.82 -11.52 -35.39
CA ARG A 1060 2.70 -11.78 -36.84
C ARG A 1060 3.06 -13.22 -37.21
N GLN A 1061 3.97 -13.87 -36.48
CA GLN A 1061 4.23 -15.30 -36.65
C GLN A 1061 3.01 -16.10 -36.19
N VAL A 1062 2.41 -15.75 -35.05
CA VAL A 1062 1.18 -16.39 -34.55
C VAL A 1062 0.03 -16.27 -35.57
N GLU A 1063 -0.14 -15.11 -36.19
CA GLU A 1063 -1.13 -14.90 -37.26
C GLU A 1063 -0.86 -15.81 -38.46
N ARG A 1064 0.40 -15.88 -38.92
CA ARG A 1064 0.80 -16.78 -40.01
C ARG A 1064 0.58 -18.25 -39.69
N LEU A 1065 0.93 -18.68 -38.47
CA LEU A 1065 0.69 -20.04 -37.98
C LEU A 1065 -0.81 -20.34 -37.92
N ARG A 1066 -1.62 -19.41 -37.41
CA ARG A 1066 -3.08 -19.55 -37.38
C ARG A 1066 -3.65 -19.71 -38.79
N ARG A 1067 -3.23 -18.85 -39.73
CA ARG A 1067 -3.67 -18.90 -41.12
C ARG A 1067 -3.24 -20.19 -41.82
N ALA A 1068 -2.01 -20.62 -41.61
CA ALA A 1068 -1.47 -21.89 -42.08
C ALA A 1068 -2.33 -23.07 -41.61
N ILE A 1069 -2.60 -23.15 -40.30
CA ILE A 1069 -3.43 -24.21 -39.71
C ILE A 1069 -4.87 -24.17 -40.24
N SER A 1070 -5.47 -22.98 -40.41
CA SER A 1070 -6.83 -22.86 -40.94
C SER A 1070 -6.95 -23.26 -42.41
N LEU A 1071 -5.89 -23.09 -43.19
CA LEU A 1071 -5.84 -23.42 -44.63
C LEU A 1071 -5.35 -24.84 -44.91
N ALA A 1072 -4.94 -25.60 -43.89
CA ALA A 1072 -4.27 -26.88 -44.05
C ALA A 1072 -5.15 -28.05 -44.55
N ASP A 1073 -6.43 -27.82 -44.86
CA ASP A 1073 -7.37 -28.80 -45.43
C ASP A 1073 -7.33 -30.15 -44.67
N HIS A 1074 -7.38 -31.29 -45.36
CA HIS A 1074 -7.33 -32.63 -44.76
C HIS A 1074 -5.98 -33.01 -44.10
N ARG A 1075 -4.90 -32.24 -44.31
CA ARG A 1075 -3.55 -32.59 -43.84
C ARG A 1075 -3.40 -32.56 -42.32
N LEU A 1076 -4.19 -31.73 -41.63
CA LEU A 1076 -4.22 -31.60 -40.18
C LEU A 1076 -5.53 -32.12 -39.56
N SER A 1077 -6.19 -33.07 -40.22
CA SER A 1077 -7.43 -33.69 -39.72
C SER A 1077 -7.29 -34.35 -38.36
N ASN A 1078 -6.07 -34.75 -37.97
CA ASN A 1078 -5.74 -35.28 -36.65
C ASN A 1078 -5.92 -34.25 -35.51
N LEU A 1079 -5.96 -32.95 -35.81
CA LEU A 1079 -6.17 -31.90 -34.79
C LEU A 1079 -7.61 -31.89 -34.25
N ALA A 1080 -8.56 -32.52 -34.94
CA ALA A 1080 -9.94 -32.64 -34.46
C ALA A 1080 -10.04 -33.45 -33.15
N ASP A 1081 -9.07 -34.30 -32.86
CA ASP A 1081 -8.99 -35.08 -31.63
C ASP A 1081 -8.35 -34.30 -30.46
N PHE A 1082 -7.93 -33.05 -30.67
CA PHE A 1082 -7.31 -32.19 -29.66
C PHE A 1082 -8.25 -31.06 -29.24
N SER A 1083 -8.21 -30.72 -27.95
CA SER A 1083 -8.91 -29.54 -27.43
C SER A 1083 -7.98 -28.34 -27.32
N THR A 1084 -8.51 -27.14 -27.46
CA THR A 1084 -7.77 -25.92 -27.17
C THR A 1084 -7.57 -25.76 -25.66
N ALA A 1085 -6.47 -25.12 -25.25
CA ALA A 1085 -6.25 -24.85 -23.83
C ALA A 1085 -7.25 -23.80 -23.30
N ASN A 1086 -7.82 -24.04 -22.12
CA ASN A 1086 -8.77 -23.13 -21.45
C ASN A 1086 -9.94 -22.67 -22.32
N GLY A 1087 -10.39 -23.48 -23.29
CA GLY A 1087 -11.51 -23.14 -24.18
C GLY A 1087 -11.21 -21.99 -25.16
N ALA A 1088 -9.92 -21.71 -25.42
CA ALA A 1088 -9.52 -20.69 -26.40
C ALA A 1088 -10.10 -20.99 -27.79
N PRO A 1089 -10.40 -19.97 -28.61
CA PRO A 1089 -10.97 -20.14 -29.95
C PRO A 1089 -10.00 -20.82 -30.93
N THR A 1090 -8.69 -20.71 -30.69
CA THR A 1090 -7.65 -21.24 -31.58
C THR A 1090 -6.51 -21.87 -30.80
N PHE A 1091 -5.78 -22.80 -31.43
CA PHE A 1091 -4.56 -23.39 -30.86
C PHE A 1091 -3.39 -22.40 -30.77
N CYS A 1092 -3.38 -21.33 -31.56
CA CYS A 1092 -2.27 -20.39 -31.66
C CYS A 1092 -2.39 -19.22 -30.68
N GLY A 1093 -1.28 -18.87 -30.00
CA GLY A 1093 -1.21 -17.71 -29.11
C GLY A 1093 0.20 -17.15 -28.96
N THR A 1094 0.31 -15.92 -28.44
CA THR A 1094 1.59 -15.36 -28.00
C THR A 1094 1.91 -15.83 -26.59
N VAL A 1095 3.17 -15.64 -26.18
CA VAL A 1095 3.62 -15.91 -24.80
C VAL A 1095 2.77 -15.17 -23.78
N ASP A 1096 2.46 -13.89 -24.05
CA ASP A 1096 1.67 -13.03 -23.17
C ASP A 1096 0.19 -13.45 -23.13
N SER A 1097 -0.41 -13.79 -24.28
CA SER A 1097 -1.83 -14.18 -24.33
C SER A 1097 -2.10 -15.55 -23.72
N PHE A 1098 -1.11 -16.44 -23.70
CA PHE A 1098 -1.23 -17.80 -23.15
C PHE A 1098 -0.86 -17.89 -21.66
N GLN A 1099 -0.64 -16.75 -21.02
CA GLN A 1099 -0.20 -16.73 -19.64
C GLN A 1099 -1.30 -17.21 -18.67
N GLY A 1100 -0.92 -18.09 -17.75
CA GLY A 1100 -1.86 -18.72 -16.81
C GLY A 1100 -2.50 -19.99 -17.37
N SER A 1101 -2.48 -20.16 -18.69
CA SER A 1101 -2.87 -21.40 -19.36
C SER A 1101 -1.74 -22.43 -19.38
N GLU A 1102 -2.12 -23.67 -19.60
CA GLU A 1102 -1.25 -24.84 -19.70
C GLU A 1102 -1.87 -25.81 -20.71
N ALA A 1103 -1.03 -26.60 -21.38
CA ALA A 1103 -1.49 -27.61 -22.34
C ALA A 1103 -0.71 -28.92 -22.17
N ASP A 1104 -1.32 -30.03 -22.55
CA ASP A 1104 -0.67 -31.34 -22.56
C ASP A 1104 0.50 -31.34 -23.53
N VAL A 1105 0.33 -30.70 -24.70
CA VAL A 1105 1.37 -30.50 -25.70
C VAL A 1105 1.49 -29.03 -26.08
N VAL A 1106 2.72 -28.54 -26.07
CA VAL A 1106 3.06 -27.20 -26.53
C VAL A 1106 4.09 -27.28 -27.66
N VAL A 1107 3.75 -26.69 -28.81
CA VAL A 1107 4.67 -26.49 -29.93
C VAL A 1107 5.09 -25.03 -29.95
N VAL A 1108 6.39 -24.77 -30.01
CA VAL A 1108 6.97 -23.43 -29.92
C VAL A 1108 7.73 -23.10 -31.20
N SER A 1109 7.44 -21.95 -31.81
CA SER A 1109 8.25 -21.38 -32.92
C SER A 1109 9.07 -20.20 -32.40
N LEU A 1110 10.40 -20.33 -32.46
CA LEU A 1110 11.37 -19.34 -31.95
C LEU A 1110 11.63 -18.18 -32.92
N VAL A 1111 11.34 -18.37 -34.21
CA VAL A 1111 11.39 -17.44 -35.34
C VAL A 1111 12.78 -16.99 -35.77
N ARG A 1112 13.64 -16.63 -34.80
CA ARG A 1112 14.91 -15.95 -35.07
C ARG A 1112 15.93 -16.88 -35.72
N ASN A 1113 16.34 -16.49 -36.92
CA ASN A 1113 17.42 -17.09 -37.70
C ASN A 1113 17.87 -15.98 -38.67
N ASN A 1114 19.06 -15.41 -38.48
CA ASN A 1114 19.52 -14.25 -39.27
C ASN A 1114 21.05 -14.10 -39.30
N HIS A 1115 21.52 -13.10 -40.03
CA HIS A 1115 22.95 -12.78 -40.22
C HIS A 1115 23.51 -11.81 -39.17
N TYR A 1116 22.71 -11.34 -38.20
CA TYR A 1116 23.16 -10.34 -37.25
C TYR A 1116 24.08 -10.95 -36.18
N THR A 1117 25.18 -10.26 -35.87
CA THR A 1117 26.18 -10.70 -34.87
C THR A 1117 25.99 -10.06 -33.50
N LYS A 1118 25.24 -8.96 -33.40
CA LYS A 1118 24.92 -8.33 -32.10
C LYS A 1118 23.78 -9.09 -31.41
N PRO A 1119 23.98 -9.62 -30.19
CA PRO A 1119 22.99 -10.46 -29.50
C PRO A 1119 21.56 -9.89 -29.45
N THR A 1120 21.41 -8.60 -29.14
CA THR A 1120 20.10 -7.95 -29.05
C THR A 1120 19.38 -7.86 -30.40
N GLN A 1121 20.13 -7.60 -31.47
CA GLN A 1121 19.59 -7.54 -32.84
C GLN A 1121 19.32 -8.95 -33.39
N ALA A 1122 20.19 -9.91 -33.07
CA ALA A 1122 20.08 -11.30 -33.49
C ALA A 1122 18.87 -12.00 -32.86
N LEU A 1123 18.74 -11.90 -31.54
CA LEU A 1123 17.81 -12.70 -30.73
C LEU A 1123 16.48 -12.00 -30.43
N GLY A 1124 16.42 -10.67 -30.48
CA GLY A 1124 15.20 -9.90 -30.21
C GLY A 1124 14.52 -10.32 -28.89
N PHE A 1125 13.30 -10.85 -29.00
CA PHE A 1125 12.46 -11.25 -27.86
C PHE A 1125 13.05 -12.42 -27.06
N LEU A 1126 13.87 -13.29 -27.69
CA LEU A 1126 14.52 -14.42 -27.02
C LEU A 1126 15.56 -13.99 -25.98
N THR A 1127 15.88 -12.70 -25.89
CA THR A 1127 16.79 -12.15 -24.87
C THR A 1127 16.15 -11.97 -23.49
N ASP A 1128 14.83 -12.05 -23.38
CA ASP A 1128 14.15 -11.90 -22.08
C ASP A 1128 13.99 -13.27 -21.37
N PRO A 1129 14.74 -13.51 -20.27
CA PRO A 1129 14.66 -14.77 -19.53
C PRO A 1129 13.26 -15.05 -18.96
N ARG A 1130 12.51 -14.00 -18.59
CA ARG A 1130 11.19 -14.15 -17.95
C ARG A 1130 10.14 -14.63 -18.94
N ARG A 1131 10.15 -14.08 -20.16
CA ARG A 1131 9.29 -14.51 -21.27
C ARG A 1131 9.65 -15.92 -21.72
N MET A 1132 10.94 -16.25 -21.78
CA MET A 1132 11.40 -17.62 -22.09
C MET A 1132 10.99 -18.62 -21.01
N ASN A 1133 11.09 -18.27 -19.73
CA ASN A 1133 10.61 -19.10 -18.62
C ASN A 1133 9.10 -19.36 -18.73
N VAL A 1134 8.31 -18.33 -19.02
CA VAL A 1134 6.87 -18.47 -19.27
C VAL A 1134 6.58 -19.37 -20.47
N LEU A 1135 7.30 -19.21 -21.59
CA LEU A 1135 7.11 -19.97 -22.82
C LEU A 1135 7.41 -21.47 -22.62
N LEU A 1136 8.55 -21.78 -21.98
CA LEU A 1136 9.03 -23.16 -21.81
C LEU A 1136 8.28 -23.94 -20.71
N SER A 1137 7.56 -23.26 -19.83
CA SER A 1137 6.86 -23.88 -18.68
C SER A 1137 5.37 -24.18 -18.89
N ARG A 1138 4.87 -24.10 -20.13
CA ARG A 1138 3.44 -24.31 -20.47
C ARG A 1138 3.06 -25.76 -20.73
N ALA A 1139 4.02 -26.61 -21.07
CA ALA A 1139 3.80 -28.01 -21.41
C ALA A 1139 3.69 -28.91 -20.18
N LYS A 1140 2.66 -29.75 -20.11
CA LYS A 1140 2.53 -30.80 -19.08
C LYS A 1140 3.26 -32.07 -19.47
N HIS A 1141 2.99 -32.60 -20.67
CA HIS A 1141 3.51 -33.89 -21.13
C HIS A 1141 4.62 -33.74 -22.17
N ARG A 1142 4.41 -32.89 -23.19
CA ARG A 1142 5.34 -32.80 -24.32
C ARG A 1142 5.55 -31.36 -24.79
N MET A 1143 6.82 -31.01 -25.00
CA MET A 1143 7.26 -29.73 -25.55
C MET A 1143 8.03 -29.97 -26.84
N VAL A 1144 7.61 -29.31 -27.92
CA VAL A 1144 8.31 -29.33 -29.21
C VAL A 1144 8.82 -27.93 -29.50
N LEU A 1145 10.14 -27.77 -29.59
CA LEU A 1145 10.80 -26.49 -29.89
C LEU A 1145 11.23 -26.50 -31.35
N VAL A 1146 10.69 -25.58 -32.15
CA VAL A 1146 11.01 -25.38 -33.56
C VAL A 1146 11.83 -24.10 -33.70
N GLY A 1147 13.02 -24.21 -34.28
CA GLY A 1147 13.91 -23.07 -34.50
C GLY A 1147 15.30 -23.50 -34.94
N SER A 1148 16.18 -22.53 -35.18
CA SER A 1148 17.58 -22.81 -35.53
C SER A 1148 18.45 -22.84 -34.27
N PHE A 1149 18.79 -24.03 -33.79
CA PHE A 1149 19.60 -24.20 -32.58
C PHE A 1149 21.09 -23.95 -32.86
N ASP A 1150 21.54 -24.20 -34.08
CA ASP A 1150 22.91 -23.89 -34.50
C ASP A 1150 23.16 -22.37 -34.53
N PHE A 1151 22.19 -21.59 -34.99
CA PHE A 1151 22.20 -20.13 -34.86
C PHE A 1151 22.22 -19.68 -33.39
N LEU A 1152 21.41 -20.29 -32.52
CA LEU A 1152 21.41 -19.94 -31.09
C LEU A 1152 22.75 -20.27 -30.42
N ARG A 1153 23.38 -21.40 -30.77
CA ARG A 1153 24.73 -21.77 -30.30
C ARG A 1153 25.78 -20.77 -30.77
N SER A 1154 25.82 -20.46 -32.06
CA SER A 1154 26.82 -19.54 -32.62
C SER A 1154 26.73 -18.15 -31.99
N VAL A 1155 25.51 -17.64 -31.77
CA VAL A 1155 25.29 -16.34 -31.13
C VAL A 1155 25.68 -16.36 -29.66
N THR A 1156 25.42 -17.46 -28.92
CA THR A 1156 25.76 -17.57 -27.49
C THR A 1156 27.25 -17.76 -27.22
N GLU A 1157 27.96 -18.48 -28.09
CA GLU A 1157 29.42 -18.64 -28.02
C GLU A 1157 30.17 -17.32 -28.27
N GLN A 1158 29.62 -16.46 -29.13
CA GLN A 1158 30.20 -15.14 -29.43
C GLN A 1158 29.98 -14.11 -28.29
N MET A 1159 29.18 -14.42 -27.27
CA MET A 1159 28.92 -13.50 -26.16
C MET A 1159 30.10 -13.42 -25.18
N THR A 1160 30.70 -12.24 -25.05
CA THR A 1160 31.80 -11.97 -24.12
C THR A 1160 31.49 -10.79 -23.18
N GLY A 1161 32.20 -10.71 -22.05
CA GLY A 1161 32.07 -9.61 -21.08
C GLY A 1161 30.66 -9.45 -20.48
N ARG A 1162 30.17 -8.21 -20.37
CA ARG A 1162 28.84 -7.89 -19.80
C ARG A 1162 27.66 -8.55 -20.53
N SER A 1163 27.80 -8.87 -21.82
CA SER A 1163 26.76 -9.59 -22.57
C SER A 1163 26.63 -11.04 -22.11
N ALA A 1164 27.75 -11.68 -21.72
CA ALA A 1164 27.74 -13.04 -21.19
C ALA A 1164 27.05 -13.12 -19.81
N GLU A 1165 27.20 -12.10 -18.97
CA GLU A 1165 26.46 -12.00 -17.70
C GLU A 1165 24.97 -11.76 -17.95
N ARG A 1166 24.62 -10.84 -18.85
CA ARG A 1166 23.22 -10.46 -19.11
C ARG A 1166 22.40 -11.56 -19.77
N PHE A 1167 23.00 -12.36 -20.64
CA PHE A 1167 22.33 -13.43 -21.39
C PHE A 1167 22.79 -14.84 -20.97
N GLY A 1168 23.38 -14.97 -19.77
CA GLY A 1168 23.91 -16.24 -19.25
C GLY A 1168 22.88 -17.36 -19.26
N PHE A 1169 21.60 -17.04 -19.02
CA PHE A 1169 20.51 -18.01 -19.04
C PHE A 1169 20.36 -18.75 -20.39
N LEU A 1170 20.72 -18.13 -21.53
CA LEU A 1170 20.66 -18.81 -22.83
C LEU A 1170 21.76 -19.86 -22.96
N ARG A 1171 22.94 -19.61 -22.35
CA ARG A 1171 24.00 -20.61 -22.26
C ARG A 1171 23.58 -21.76 -21.36
N ASP A 1172 22.94 -21.46 -20.23
CA ASP A 1172 22.41 -22.48 -19.32
C ASP A 1172 21.31 -23.31 -19.98
N LEU A 1173 20.44 -22.66 -20.78
CA LEU A 1173 19.38 -23.31 -21.55
C LEU A 1173 19.96 -24.27 -22.59
N ILE A 1174 20.89 -23.79 -23.43
CA ILE A 1174 21.52 -24.59 -24.49
C ILE A 1174 22.32 -25.72 -23.86
N GLY A 1175 23.11 -25.44 -22.82
CA GLY A 1175 23.86 -26.46 -22.08
C GLY A 1175 22.95 -27.54 -21.49
N ALA A 1176 21.81 -27.16 -20.90
CA ALA A 1176 20.85 -28.11 -20.38
C ALA A 1176 20.14 -28.94 -21.49
N LEU A 1177 19.90 -28.34 -22.66
CA LEU A 1177 19.39 -29.07 -23.83
C LEU A 1177 20.43 -30.05 -24.37
N ASP A 1178 21.69 -29.63 -24.54
CA ASP A 1178 22.78 -30.47 -25.05
C ASP A 1178 23.10 -31.64 -24.10
N ASP A 1179 23.09 -31.38 -22.79
CA ASP A 1179 23.17 -32.42 -21.76
C ASP A 1179 22.03 -33.45 -21.93
N GLY A 1180 20.80 -32.97 -22.12
CA GLY A 1180 19.63 -33.83 -22.34
C GLY A 1180 19.71 -34.64 -23.64
N VAL A 1181 20.25 -34.07 -24.71
CA VAL A 1181 20.52 -34.79 -25.97
C VAL A 1181 21.56 -35.88 -25.75
N SER A 1182 22.66 -35.58 -25.03
CA SER A 1182 23.72 -36.56 -24.74
C SER A 1182 23.22 -37.75 -23.92
N ARG A 1183 22.22 -37.54 -23.06
CA ARG A 1183 21.55 -38.57 -22.25
C ARG A 1183 20.39 -39.28 -22.96
N SER A 1184 20.12 -38.94 -24.22
CA SER A 1184 18.95 -39.41 -24.97
C SER A 1184 17.59 -39.08 -24.32
N GLU A 1185 17.56 -38.02 -23.50
CA GLU A 1185 16.36 -37.51 -22.82
C GLU A 1185 15.61 -36.48 -23.70
N VAL A 1186 16.34 -35.79 -24.59
CA VAL A 1186 15.82 -34.82 -25.55
C VAL A 1186 15.91 -35.40 -26.95
N GLY A 1187 14.78 -35.48 -27.66
CA GLY A 1187 14.74 -35.90 -29.06
C GLY A 1187 15.18 -34.77 -29.99
N VAL A 1188 15.92 -35.08 -31.05
CA VAL A 1188 16.34 -34.10 -32.07
C VAL A 1188 15.93 -34.57 -33.46
N VAL A 1189 15.31 -33.67 -34.21
CA VAL A 1189 14.96 -33.85 -35.62
C VAL A 1189 15.62 -32.75 -36.43
N GLN A 1190 16.32 -33.14 -37.49
CA GLN A 1190 16.83 -32.19 -38.48
C GLN A 1190 15.75 -31.98 -39.53
N TYR A 1191 15.13 -30.81 -39.54
CA TYR A 1191 14.09 -30.50 -40.53
C TYR A 1191 14.77 -30.13 -41.86
N ARG A 1192 14.41 -30.86 -42.92
CA ARG A 1192 14.77 -30.50 -44.30
C ARG A 1192 13.49 -30.13 -45.01
N ASP A 1193 13.51 -29.11 -45.87
CA ASP A 1193 12.40 -28.78 -46.74
C ASP A 1193 12.14 -30.02 -47.62
N VAL A 1194 11.20 -30.87 -47.21
CA VAL A 1194 10.74 -31.99 -48.03
C VAL A 1194 9.97 -31.35 -49.17
N GLU A 1195 10.45 -31.51 -50.41
CA GLU A 1195 9.62 -31.31 -51.58
C GLU A 1195 8.37 -32.17 -51.38
N VAL A 1196 7.26 -31.53 -51.04
CA VAL A 1196 5.95 -32.17 -50.98
C VAL A 1196 5.65 -32.57 -52.41
N VAL A 1197 6.06 -33.79 -52.79
CA VAL A 1197 5.62 -34.43 -54.01
C VAL A 1197 4.09 -34.49 -53.94
N ALA A 1198 3.50 -33.93 -55.00
CA ALA A 1198 2.09 -33.57 -55.16
C ALA A 1198 1.06 -34.60 -54.70
#